data_AF-A0A9Q1FAK3-F1
#
_entry.id   AF-A0A9Q1FAK3-F1
#
_cell.length_a   1.000
_cell.length_b   1.000
_cell.length_c   1.000
_cell.angle_alpha   90.00
_cell.angle_beta   90.00
_cell.angle_gamma   90.00
#
_symmetry.space_group_name_H-M   'P 1'
#
loop_
_entity.id
_entity.type
_entity.pdbx_description
1 polymer ?
#
loop_
_entity_poly.entity_id
_entity_poly.type
_entity_poly.pdbx_seq_one_letter_code
_entity_poly.pdbx_strand_id
1 'polypeptide(L)'
;MCYVRWGNDCSYHTMRTDKTGCATHLFDVSSSHIEKDLIVSCAMEEDGTGVVLKGSGSTKILSINILDNIDIEFQDTSSTFKPGINYDGKIIVKFAGSSIANKTIFFSSLSKPHTTKWTLTTDSEGVASFSLNTSSWLAESAQLEAHCDGVYARHTANTFYSKNKSFLSIKQVKEPLPCDKDGHVLARYIIQGEELKEKKTLNFFYLVLSKGSMVQHGRSEVMLNEGEVKRGELSFSLQQTEYLAPYAQVVVYTMLPNAEVMADSLDFPIQLCFKNKVSLQFSSSQELPGGKAFLEVQAQPGSLCSLKAIDQSVLLMRPDKELSAQKVYGKLPVDQLSGYPNYLQDWEQPPCLFHSKSTSEQSSNTSTSERSLNTSTSERSWIYLPPQRFHGDNGDNGKTDLYGIFEAVGVKALTNSDLKKPVPCTIITNRAGGEFWLPTFPTIKFKKQDALPKDSRISELFLQIKDSRISQPPPPPLPPPPPLPPPPKETIRTSFPETWIWELVPVGDSGRITVEHTVPDTITKWAASGFCTSPAGFGLAANTSLTVFQPFFVSLTLPNSVIREEVFPLKATVFNYLSKCIMVHVSLRESAQFTGQPCEGCQYRRCLCGEERETFTWVLTATTLGRVNITVSAEALSTEELCGNEVVTVPERGQIDTVVRTLLVKPEGIEQTISHNALLCPQEGAVEKAVTLELPEVFVEGSTKASLSVLGDLMGRAMKNLDSLLDMPFGCGEQNMIRFAPNLYILRYLEITEQLTPEIKRKAINYLKSGFQRELNYKHSDGSYSAFGKRNPSGNTWLTAFVMKSFGGATRYMSIKPQHITSAKVWLSSQQQEDGCIKSVGKLFHNEMKGGVSDEVKLTAYVTAALLELGTNSTDPMVQRSLSCLRLASDKINSTYATALLSYTFTLAGDNDMRANLIGHLNRVAIITAQDRHWERNAEDSLAVEMTSYVLLALLSGPPLSDFDMSYSTSIVRWLAHQQNPCGGFSSTQETVVALQAMALYAAAIFSKAGASTVMVTTTGGYKRQFHVDEHNRLLYQEEQLQEVPGVYSIKAEGEACAFVQITLQYNIPPPPDFSSFTINATATGVCNSTKKTTLTVFVRVRYNGRWERTNMVIISVHLLSGFLLHRSTLKQLKADPTVMRVEEEEGHLIIYLDELKRMVPMLYVLTIVEDVPVRNLKPAVVNVYDYYDKSDKAVSEYSSPCAQSDYLNQL
;
A
#
# COMPACT_ATOMS: atom_id res chain seq x y z
N MET A 1 -7.93 30.24 16.27
CA MET A 1 -6.90 31.02 15.55
C MET A 1 -6.69 30.44 14.16
N CYS A 2 -6.63 31.27 13.13
CA CYS A 2 -6.30 30.87 11.76
C CYS A 2 -5.02 31.54 11.28
N TYR A 3 -4.17 30.76 10.61
CA TYR A 3 -3.00 31.20 9.87
C TYR A 3 -3.35 31.23 8.39
N VAL A 4 -2.99 32.31 7.68
CA VAL A 4 -3.16 32.42 6.23
C VAL A 4 -1.82 32.80 5.60
N ARG A 5 -1.39 31.98 4.64
CA ARG A 5 -0.16 32.16 3.87
C ARG A 5 -0.48 32.46 2.41
N TRP A 6 0.24 33.44 1.84
CA TRP A 6 0.15 33.81 0.43
C TRP A 6 1.55 34.02 -0.16
N GLY A 7 2.13 32.94 -0.70
CA GLY A 7 3.53 32.94 -1.13
C GLY A 7 4.50 33.06 0.05
N ASN A 8 5.06 34.26 0.29
CA ASN A 8 5.93 34.54 1.43
C ASN A 8 5.18 35.24 2.58
N ASP A 9 4.11 35.96 2.28
CA ASP A 9 3.36 36.74 3.26
C ASP A 9 2.50 35.83 4.15
N CYS A 10 2.44 36.18 5.43
CA CYS A 10 1.91 35.34 6.50
C CYS A 10 1.11 36.20 7.48
N SER A 11 -0.18 35.94 7.64
CA SER A 11 -1.05 36.63 8.60
C SER A 11 -1.69 35.64 9.58
N TYR A 12 -1.92 36.10 10.81
CA TYR A 12 -2.55 35.34 11.88
C TYR A 12 -3.77 36.08 12.41
N HIS A 13 -4.91 35.39 12.43
CA HIS A 13 -6.21 35.94 12.78
C HIS A 13 -6.82 35.16 13.93
N THR A 14 -7.34 35.86 14.93
CA THR A 14 -8.06 35.24 16.06
C THR A 14 -9.51 35.69 16.01
N MET A 15 -10.42 34.71 16.03
CA MET A 15 -11.85 34.86 15.90
C MET A 15 -12.51 33.92 16.92
N ARG A 16 -13.64 34.33 17.49
CA ARG A 16 -14.56 33.45 18.22
C ARG A 16 -15.72 33.12 17.29
N THR A 17 -16.26 31.90 17.38
CA THR A 17 -17.42 31.50 16.58
C THR A 17 -18.72 32.06 17.13
N ASP A 18 -19.72 32.13 16.26
CA ASP A 18 -21.12 32.30 16.65
C ASP A 18 -21.71 31.00 17.24
N LYS A 19 -23.00 31.04 17.61
CA LYS A 19 -23.74 29.88 18.16
C LYS A 19 -23.95 28.73 17.16
N THR A 20 -23.63 28.90 15.88
CA THR A 20 -23.68 27.85 14.85
C THR A 20 -22.31 27.19 14.61
N GLY A 21 -21.26 27.64 15.32
CA GLY A 21 -19.88 27.19 15.11
C GLY A 21 -19.17 27.88 13.94
N CYS A 22 -19.76 28.92 13.34
CA CYS A 22 -19.18 29.63 12.21
C CYS A 22 -18.34 30.84 12.63
N ALA A 23 -17.31 31.16 11.86
CA ALA A 23 -16.54 32.40 11.94
C ALA A 23 -16.02 32.80 10.56
N THR A 24 -16.17 34.06 10.19
CA THR A 24 -15.91 34.57 8.83
C THR A 24 -14.89 35.71 8.85
N HIS A 25 -13.97 35.72 7.88
CA HIS A 25 -13.00 36.80 7.68
C HIS A 25 -12.92 37.16 6.19
N LEU A 26 -12.64 38.44 5.90
CA LEU A 26 -12.44 38.94 4.55
C LEU A 26 -10.95 39.26 4.35
N PHE A 27 -10.41 38.86 3.20
CA PHE A 27 -9.00 39.08 2.85
C PHE A 27 -8.94 39.89 1.56
N ASP A 28 -8.15 40.98 1.57
CA ASP A 28 -7.78 41.68 0.34
C ASP A 28 -6.59 40.95 -0.31
N VAL A 29 -6.67 40.78 -1.63
CA VAL A 29 -5.75 39.98 -2.46
C VAL A 29 -5.22 40.81 -3.65
N SER A 30 -5.55 42.11 -3.70
CA SER A 30 -5.33 43.01 -4.85
C SER A 30 -3.87 43.31 -5.21
N SER A 31 -2.89 42.86 -4.41
CA SER A 31 -1.52 43.39 -4.41
C SER A 31 -0.41 42.48 -4.97
N SER A 32 -0.71 41.37 -5.68
CA SER A 32 0.34 40.52 -6.27
C SER A 32 0.07 39.98 -7.67
N HIS A 33 1.09 40.06 -8.53
CA HIS A 33 1.07 39.67 -9.95
C HIS A 33 1.74 38.30 -10.22
N ILE A 34 1.73 37.37 -9.26
CA ILE A 34 2.45 36.08 -9.34
C ILE A 34 1.52 34.96 -8.91
N GLU A 35 1.53 33.84 -9.62
CA GLU A 35 0.83 32.63 -9.19
C GLU A 35 1.28 32.19 -7.79
N LYS A 36 0.33 32.07 -6.86
CA LYS A 36 0.61 31.70 -5.47
C LYS A 36 -0.51 30.82 -4.91
N ASP A 37 -0.13 29.75 -4.21
CA ASP A 37 -1.05 29.04 -3.34
C ASP A 37 -1.45 29.97 -2.16
N LEU A 38 -2.76 30.14 -1.97
CA LEU A 38 -3.35 30.66 -0.74
C LEU A 38 -3.64 29.46 0.17
N ILE A 39 -2.93 29.38 1.30
CA ILE A 39 -3.07 28.28 2.25
C ILE A 39 -3.66 28.85 3.55
N VAL A 40 -4.86 28.39 3.90
CA VAL A 40 -5.55 28.67 5.16
C VAL A 40 -5.38 27.47 6.08
N SER A 41 -4.95 27.69 7.32
CA SER A 41 -4.83 26.65 8.34
C SER A 41 -5.38 27.15 9.67
N CYS A 42 -6.50 26.60 10.11
CA CYS A 42 -7.19 26.98 11.32
C CYS A 42 -6.97 25.95 12.44
N ALA A 43 -6.66 26.45 13.63
CA ALA A 43 -6.75 25.76 14.89
C ALA A 43 -7.97 26.31 15.66
N MET A 44 -8.98 25.47 15.85
CA MET A 44 -10.20 25.76 16.58
C MET A 44 -10.08 25.13 17.97
N GLU A 45 -10.26 25.93 19.02
CA GLU A 45 -10.23 25.45 20.41
C GLU A 45 -11.65 25.40 20.94
N GLU A 46 -12.01 24.28 21.56
CA GLU A 46 -13.34 24.05 22.10
C GLU A 46 -13.47 24.59 23.52
N ASP A 47 -14.43 25.51 23.71
CA ASP A 47 -14.66 26.24 24.95
C ASP A 47 -15.03 25.30 26.11
N GLY A 48 -14.28 25.34 27.22
CA GLY A 48 -14.44 24.48 28.40
C GLY A 48 -13.69 23.13 28.37
N THR A 49 -13.65 22.44 27.22
CA THR A 49 -12.89 21.17 27.12
C THR A 49 -11.39 21.43 26.96
N GLY A 50 -11.02 22.42 26.14
CA GLY A 50 -9.64 22.72 25.74
C GLY A 50 -9.11 21.85 24.60
N VAL A 51 -10.00 21.17 23.87
CA VAL A 51 -9.63 20.34 22.70
C VAL A 51 -9.34 21.24 21.49
N VAL A 52 -8.22 21.02 20.78
CA VAL A 52 -7.79 21.88 19.66
C VAL A 52 -7.82 21.13 18.32
N LEU A 53 -8.95 21.25 17.60
CA LEU A 53 -9.12 20.70 16.25
C LEU A 53 -8.35 21.55 15.23
N LYS A 54 -7.74 20.91 14.22
CA LYS A 54 -6.89 21.58 13.22
C LYS A 54 -7.28 21.18 11.80
N GLY A 55 -7.77 22.15 11.03
CA GLY A 55 -8.15 21.99 9.62
C GLY A 55 -7.35 22.91 8.70
N SER A 56 -7.16 22.52 7.44
CA SER A 56 -6.46 23.33 6.44
C SER A 56 -7.06 23.18 5.06
N GLY A 57 -7.23 24.29 4.36
CA GLY A 57 -7.65 24.35 2.96
C GLY A 57 -6.63 25.14 2.14
N SER A 58 -6.53 24.83 0.85
CA SER A 58 -5.64 25.50 -0.10
C SER A 58 -6.36 25.78 -1.40
N THR A 59 -6.18 26.98 -1.95
CA THR A 59 -6.65 27.36 -3.28
C THR A 59 -5.54 28.08 -4.03
N LYS A 60 -5.61 28.11 -5.37
CA LYS A 60 -4.62 28.79 -6.21
C LYS A 60 -5.12 30.17 -6.60
N ILE A 61 -4.31 31.19 -6.32
CA ILE A 61 -4.45 32.51 -6.91
C ILE A 61 -3.60 32.51 -8.17
N LEU A 62 -4.28 32.46 -9.32
CA LEU A 62 -3.68 32.50 -10.65
C LEU A 62 -3.47 33.97 -11.06
N SER A 63 -2.51 34.24 -11.95
CA SER A 63 -2.02 35.61 -12.18
C SER A 63 -3.06 36.51 -12.86
N ILE A 64 -2.89 37.83 -12.75
CA ILE A 64 -3.74 38.84 -13.41
C ILE A 64 -3.38 39.00 -14.91
N ASN A 65 -2.33 38.34 -15.40
CA ASN A 65 -2.07 38.21 -16.84
C ASN A 65 -3.18 37.39 -17.52
N ILE A 66 -4.12 38.09 -18.16
CA ILE A 66 -5.24 37.50 -18.91
C ILE A 66 -4.75 36.50 -19.99
N LEU A 67 -3.55 36.73 -20.54
CA LEU A 67 -2.93 35.90 -21.58
C LEU A 67 -2.48 34.52 -21.07
N ASP A 68 -1.97 34.43 -19.84
CA ASP A 68 -1.42 33.17 -19.30
C ASP A 68 -2.52 32.26 -18.71
N ASN A 69 -3.69 32.83 -18.41
CA ASN A 69 -4.83 32.09 -17.82
C ASN A 69 -5.78 31.47 -18.86
N ILE A 70 -5.66 31.80 -20.15
CA ILE A 70 -6.53 31.28 -21.21
C ILE A 70 -5.90 30.02 -21.81
N ASP A 71 -6.44 28.85 -21.45
CA ASP A 71 -6.11 27.57 -22.07
C ASP A 71 -7.02 27.32 -23.27
N ILE A 72 -6.46 26.81 -24.37
CA ILE A 72 -7.16 26.51 -25.62
C ILE A 72 -6.81 25.08 -26.05
N GLU A 73 -7.78 24.18 -26.01
CA GLU A 73 -7.59 22.76 -26.25
C GLU A 73 -8.46 22.27 -27.41
N PHE A 74 -7.90 21.47 -28.32
CA PHE A 74 -8.69 20.73 -29.31
C PHE A 74 -9.22 19.44 -28.66
N GLN A 75 -10.54 19.25 -28.67
CA GLN A 75 -11.20 18.03 -28.18
C GLN A 75 -12.04 17.41 -29.31
N ASP A 76 -12.23 16.09 -29.27
CA ASP A 76 -13.01 15.33 -30.26
C ASP A 76 -12.46 15.49 -31.70
N THR A 77 -11.14 15.65 -31.83
CA THR A 77 -10.43 15.84 -33.10
C THR A 77 -9.57 14.62 -33.45
N SER A 78 -9.89 13.96 -34.57
CA SER A 78 -9.13 12.82 -35.10
C SER A 78 -7.74 13.24 -35.60
N SER A 79 -6.71 12.42 -35.37
CA SER A 79 -5.40 12.58 -36.01
C SER A 79 -5.41 12.30 -37.52
N THR A 80 -6.55 11.89 -38.09
CA THR A 80 -6.72 11.62 -39.52
C THR A 80 -8.03 12.18 -40.10
N PHE A 81 -8.01 12.58 -41.38
CA PHE A 81 -9.18 13.04 -42.12
C PHE A 81 -9.44 12.18 -43.37
N LYS A 82 -10.72 12.08 -43.78
CA LYS A 82 -11.18 11.27 -44.91
C LYS A 82 -11.75 12.21 -45.99
N PRO A 83 -11.04 12.44 -47.12
CA PRO A 83 -11.45 13.41 -48.15
C PRO A 83 -12.91 13.28 -48.60
N GLY A 84 -13.65 14.39 -48.53
CA GLY A 84 -15.07 14.46 -48.90
C GLY A 84 -16.06 14.15 -47.79
N ILE A 85 -15.61 13.65 -46.63
CA ILE A 85 -16.36 13.61 -45.36
C ILE A 85 -16.04 14.87 -44.56
N ASN A 86 -17.03 15.46 -43.88
CA ASN A 86 -16.75 16.60 -42.99
C ASN A 86 -15.83 16.17 -41.84
N TYR A 87 -14.82 17.00 -41.56
CA TYR A 87 -13.96 16.87 -40.40
C TYR A 87 -14.57 17.69 -39.26
N ASP A 88 -15.23 16.99 -38.34
CA ASP A 88 -15.92 17.54 -37.18
C ASP A 88 -14.94 17.64 -35.98
N GLY A 89 -15.17 18.56 -35.04
CA GLY A 89 -14.36 18.70 -33.82
C GLY A 89 -14.77 19.84 -32.90
N LYS A 90 -14.09 19.99 -31.75
CA LYS A 90 -14.29 21.06 -30.76
C LYS A 90 -12.99 21.82 -30.47
N ILE A 91 -13.14 23.09 -30.11
CA ILE A 91 -12.14 23.90 -29.39
C ILE A 91 -12.76 24.27 -28.04
N ILE A 92 -12.07 23.99 -26.94
CA ILE A 92 -12.51 24.40 -25.59
C ILE A 92 -11.60 25.53 -25.13
N VAL A 93 -12.22 26.60 -24.59
CA VAL A 93 -11.50 27.74 -24.02
C VAL A 93 -11.81 27.84 -22.53
N LYS A 94 -10.77 27.72 -21.70
CA LYS A 94 -10.86 27.77 -20.23
C LYS A 94 -10.10 28.99 -19.73
N PHE A 95 -10.69 29.78 -18.83
CA PHE A 95 -9.97 30.75 -18.01
C PHE A 95 -9.72 30.14 -16.64
N ALA A 96 -8.47 30.05 -16.21
CA ALA A 96 -8.13 29.59 -14.85
C ALA A 96 -8.76 28.21 -14.48
N GLY A 97 -8.89 27.32 -15.46
CA GLY A 97 -9.53 26.00 -15.32
C GLY A 97 -11.07 25.98 -15.41
N SER A 98 -11.72 27.14 -15.54
CA SER A 98 -13.19 27.28 -15.71
C SER A 98 -13.55 27.68 -17.15
N SER A 99 -14.64 27.16 -17.70
CA SER A 99 -15.07 27.45 -19.08
C SER A 99 -15.45 28.92 -19.33
N ILE A 100 -15.11 29.47 -20.51
CA ILE A 100 -15.46 30.85 -20.91
C ILE A 100 -16.57 30.88 -21.97
N ALA A 101 -17.74 31.41 -21.64
CA ALA A 101 -18.84 31.59 -22.60
C ALA A 101 -18.70 32.83 -23.50
N ASN A 102 -19.30 32.79 -24.70
CA ASN A 102 -19.38 33.88 -25.68
C ASN A 102 -18.01 34.46 -26.12
N LYS A 103 -16.94 33.66 -26.08
CA LYS A 103 -15.58 34.08 -26.43
C LYS A 103 -15.30 33.85 -27.91
N THR A 104 -14.83 34.88 -28.60
CA THR A 104 -14.51 34.85 -30.04
C THR A 104 -13.18 34.15 -30.31
N ILE A 105 -13.19 33.10 -31.14
CA ILE A 105 -11.99 32.35 -31.57
C ILE A 105 -11.77 32.55 -33.06
N PHE A 106 -10.55 32.90 -33.45
CA PHE A 106 -10.10 32.88 -34.85
C PHE A 106 -9.55 31.49 -35.17
N PHE A 107 -10.24 30.76 -36.04
CA PHE A 107 -9.90 29.38 -36.40
C PHE A 107 -9.46 29.29 -37.87
N SER A 108 -8.46 28.47 -38.18
CA SER A 108 -7.99 28.30 -39.55
C SER A 108 -7.45 26.92 -39.85
N SER A 109 -7.58 26.51 -41.12
CA SER A 109 -7.01 25.27 -41.66
C SER A 109 -6.02 25.59 -42.77
N LEU A 110 -4.78 25.11 -42.64
CA LEU A 110 -3.74 25.17 -43.66
C LEU A 110 -3.66 23.82 -44.37
N SER A 111 -4.17 23.75 -45.60
CA SER A 111 -4.13 22.57 -46.47
C SER A 111 -3.68 23.00 -47.87
N LYS A 112 -2.37 22.93 -48.14
CA LYS A 112 -1.76 23.50 -49.36
C LYS A 112 -2.52 23.06 -50.64
N PRO A 113 -2.86 23.98 -51.56
CA PRO A 113 -2.49 25.40 -51.60
C PRO A 113 -3.45 26.36 -50.88
N HIS A 114 -4.54 25.87 -50.27
CA HIS A 114 -5.60 26.73 -49.70
C HIS A 114 -5.48 26.88 -48.17
N THR A 115 -5.56 28.12 -47.69
CA THR A 115 -5.78 28.43 -46.28
C THR A 115 -7.19 29.00 -46.12
N THR A 116 -7.99 28.40 -45.24
CA THR A 116 -9.34 28.89 -44.93
C THR A 116 -9.41 29.35 -43.49
N LYS A 117 -10.19 30.40 -43.22
CA LYS A 117 -10.33 31.03 -41.90
C LYS A 117 -11.80 31.19 -41.54
N TRP A 118 -12.11 31.01 -40.27
CA TRP A 118 -13.43 31.16 -39.67
C TRP A 118 -13.33 31.93 -38.35
N THR A 119 -14.45 32.53 -37.94
CA THR A 119 -14.62 33.10 -36.61
C THR A 119 -15.69 32.30 -35.90
N LEU A 120 -15.35 31.72 -34.75
CA LEU A 120 -16.25 30.93 -33.92
C LEU A 120 -16.51 31.65 -32.59
N THR A 121 -17.57 31.26 -31.88
CA THR A 121 -17.88 31.73 -30.52
C THR A 121 -18.17 30.54 -29.62
N THR A 122 -17.73 30.60 -28.36
CA THR A 122 -17.97 29.53 -27.38
C THR A 122 -19.37 29.57 -26.78
N ASP A 123 -19.92 28.39 -26.48
CA ASP A 123 -21.17 28.21 -25.74
C ASP A 123 -20.99 28.36 -24.20
N SER A 124 -22.05 28.10 -23.42
CA SER A 124 -22.01 28.20 -21.95
C SER A 124 -20.96 27.31 -21.28
N GLU A 125 -20.62 26.19 -21.92
CA GLU A 125 -19.61 25.22 -21.43
C GLU A 125 -18.20 25.55 -21.94
N GLY A 126 -18.01 26.71 -22.58
CA GLY A 126 -16.73 27.17 -23.12
C GLY A 126 -16.32 26.47 -24.41
N VAL A 127 -17.25 25.81 -25.11
CA VAL A 127 -16.97 24.99 -26.28
C VAL A 127 -17.37 25.72 -27.56
N ALA A 128 -16.45 25.76 -28.53
CA ALA A 128 -16.72 26.14 -29.91
C ALA A 128 -16.63 24.89 -30.79
N SER A 129 -17.78 24.41 -31.30
CA SER A 129 -17.83 23.25 -32.21
C SER A 129 -17.61 23.68 -33.67
N PHE A 130 -16.92 22.86 -34.47
CA PHE A 130 -16.69 23.09 -35.90
C PHE A 130 -16.94 21.84 -36.75
N SER A 131 -17.18 22.05 -38.05
CA SER A 131 -17.41 21.01 -39.08
C SER A 131 -16.83 21.52 -40.40
N LEU A 132 -15.69 20.99 -40.84
CA LEU A 132 -14.96 21.47 -42.02
C LEU A 132 -15.18 20.54 -43.23
N ASN A 133 -15.56 21.09 -44.38
CA ASN A 133 -15.68 20.31 -45.62
C ASN A 133 -14.29 20.03 -46.21
N THR A 134 -13.85 18.78 -46.14
CA THR A 134 -12.52 18.34 -46.62
C THR A 134 -12.44 18.10 -48.13
N SER A 135 -13.51 18.32 -48.90
CA SER A 135 -13.55 18.03 -50.35
C SER A 135 -12.51 18.81 -51.18
N SER A 136 -11.97 19.90 -50.64
CA SER A 136 -10.91 20.73 -51.26
C SER A 136 -9.51 20.45 -50.70
N TRP A 137 -9.36 19.54 -49.73
CA TRP A 137 -8.08 19.26 -49.05
C TRP A 137 -7.27 18.24 -49.86
N LEU A 138 -6.39 18.75 -50.73
CA LEU A 138 -5.55 17.96 -51.64
C LEU A 138 -4.16 17.62 -51.09
N ALA A 139 -3.85 18.02 -49.85
CA ALA A 139 -2.56 17.79 -49.20
C ALA A 139 -2.53 16.47 -48.42
N GLU A 140 -1.33 15.91 -48.20
CA GLU A 140 -1.14 14.69 -47.38
C GLU A 140 -1.45 14.88 -45.90
N SER A 141 -1.41 16.13 -45.42
CA SER A 141 -1.80 16.53 -44.07
C SER A 141 -2.44 17.92 -44.09
N ALA A 142 -3.34 18.18 -43.14
CA ALA A 142 -3.93 19.49 -42.88
C ALA A 142 -3.60 19.93 -41.44
N GLN A 143 -3.10 21.16 -41.30
CA GLN A 143 -2.80 21.74 -39.99
C GLN A 143 -3.94 22.67 -39.59
N LEU A 144 -4.45 22.49 -38.37
CA LEU A 144 -5.48 23.31 -37.75
C LEU A 144 -4.84 24.23 -36.71
N GLU A 145 -5.13 25.52 -36.79
CA GLU A 145 -4.67 26.53 -35.83
C GLU A 145 -5.89 27.29 -35.29
N ALA A 146 -6.04 27.31 -33.96
CA ALA A 146 -7.04 28.10 -33.25
C ALA A 146 -6.36 29.18 -32.40
N HIS A 147 -6.88 30.40 -32.44
CA HIS A 147 -6.30 31.57 -31.79
C HIS A 147 -7.35 32.40 -31.07
N CYS A 148 -7.09 32.76 -29.82
CA CYS A 148 -7.87 33.71 -29.04
C CYS A 148 -6.92 34.50 -28.14
N ASP A 149 -7.09 35.82 -28.06
CA ASP A 149 -6.39 36.74 -27.15
C ASP A 149 -4.89 36.41 -26.96
N GLY A 150 -4.11 36.30 -28.04
CA GLY A 150 -2.67 36.02 -27.98
C GLY A 150 -2.27 34.55 -27.90
N VAL A 151 -3.13 33.66 -27.43
CA VAL A 151 -2.87 32.22 -27.24
C VAL A 151 -3.16 31.43 -28.53
N TYR A 152 -2.41 30.35 -28.79
CA TYR A 152 -2.55 29.51 -29.99
C TYR A 152 -2.58 28.02 -29.65
N ALA A 153 -3.57 27.31 -30.17
CA ALA A 153 -3.63 25.85 -30.18
C ALA A 153 -3.35 25.31 -31.60
N ARG A 154 -2.73 24.12 -31.69
CA ARG A 154 -2.40 23.44 -32.94
C ARG A 154 -2.82 21.98 -32.92
N HIS A 155 -3.39 21.50 -34.02
CA HIS A 155 -3.67 20.08 -34.27
C HIS A 155 -3.30 19.73 -35.72
N THR A 156 -2.84 18.51 -35.97
CA THR A 156 -2.50 18.02 -37.32
C THR A 156 -3.31 16.79 -37.65
N ALA A 157 -3.98 16.81 -38.81
CA ALA A 157 -4.73 15.67 -39.32
C ALA A 157 -4.07 15.14 -40.61
N ASN A 158 -3.66 13.88 -40.61
CA ASN A 158 -3.07 13.20 -41.77
C ASN A 158 -4.17 12.62 -42.68
N THR A 159 -3.92 12.54 -43.99
CA THR A 159 -4.92 12.03 -44.95
C THR A 159 -5.06 10.51 -44.84
N PHE A 160 -6.30 10.01 -44.81
CA PHE A 160 -6.58 8.58 -44.76
C PHE A 160 -6.38 7.91 -46.12
N TYR A 161 -5.65 6.79 -46.15
CA TYR A 161 -5.39 6.04 -47.38
C TYR A 161 -6.56 5.11 -47.77
N SER A 162 -7.17 5.40 -48.93
CA SER A 162 -7.99 4.46 -49.70
C SER A 162 -7.43 4.39 -51.13
N LYS A 163 -7.58 3.22 -51.77
CA LYS A 163 -7.08 2.95 -53.12
C LYS A 163 -7.89 3.70 -54.17
N ASN A 164 -9.22 3.74 -54.02
CA ASN A 164 -10.15 4.37 -54.96
C ASN A 164 -10.88 5.60 -54.41
N LYS A 165 -10.55 6.05 -53.18
CA LYS A 165 -11.17 7.17 -52.45
C LYS A 165 -12.59 6.88 -51.94
N SER A 166 -12.82 5.64 -51.51
CA SER A 166 -14.03 5.21 -50.81
C SER A 166 -13.78 5.14 -49.31
N PHE A 167 -14.65 5.78 -48.52
CA PHE A 167 -14.43 6.03 -47.10
C PHE A 167 -15.65 5.70 -46.24
N LEU A 168 -15.39 5.20 -45.03
CA LEU A 168 -16.36 4.97 -43.96
C LEU A 168 -15.93 5.80 -42.74
N SER A 169 -16.88 6.41 -42.02
CA SER A 169 -16.59 7.24 -40.84
C SER A 169 -17.65 7.05 -39.76
N ILE A 170 -17.26 6.63 -38.55
CA ILE A 170 -18.15 6.52 -37.39
C ILE A 170 -18.32 7.89 -36.74
N LYS A 171 -19.56 8.29 -36.47
CA LYS A 171 -19.87 9.57 -35.84
C LYS A 171 -19.64 9.50 -34.33
N GLN A 172 -18.81 10.41 -33.80
CA GLN A 172 -18.59 10.54 -32.38
C GLN A 172 -19.83 11.07 -31.64
N VAL A 173 -20.05 10.55 -30.43
CA VAL A 173 -21.15 10.93 -29.52
C VAL A 173 -20.57 11.79 -28.39
N LYS A 174 -21.30 12.85 -27.98
CA LYS A 174 -20.81 13.88 -27.04
C LYS A 174 -20.69 13.42 -25.58
N GLU A 175 -21.47 12.42 -25.18
CA GLU A 175 -21.63 11.96 -23.80
C GLU A 175 -21.41 10.43 -23.72
N PRO A 176 -21.02 9.88 -22.55
CA PRO A 176 -20.99 8.44 -22.36
C PRO A 176 -22.36 7.80 -22.60
N LEU A 177 -22.38 6.67 -23.30
CA LEU A 177 -23.64 5.97 -23.59
C LEU A 177 -24.29 5.51 -22.26
N PRO A 178 -25.61 5.72 -22.09
CA PRO A 178 -26.31 5.37 -20.87
C PRO A 178 -26.30 3.86 -20.66
N CYS A 179 -25.90 3.37 -19.48
CA CYS A 179 -25.75 1.93 -19.29
C CYS A 179 -27.10 1.18 -19.23
N ASP A 180 -28.18 1.86 -18.82
CA ASP A 180 -29.51 1.29 -18.61
C ASP A 180 -30.41 1.30 -19.86
N LYS A 181 -29.84 1.59 -21.04
CA LYS A 181 -30.53 1.61 -22.34
C LYS A 181 -29.58 1.16 -23.45
N ASP A 182 -30.13 0.73 -24.59
CA ASP A 182 -29.32 0.45 -25.78
C ASP A 182 -28.63 1.71 -26.30
N GLY A 183 -27.34 1.60 -26.63
CA GLY A 183 -26.58 2.67 -27.27
C GLY A 183 -26.80 2.68 -28.78
N HIS A 184 -26.90 3.85 -29.41
CA HIS A 184 -27.01 3.95 -30.88
C HIS A 184 -25.70 4.45 -31.50
N VAL A 185 -25.15 3.67 -32.44
CA VAL A 185 -23.99 4.06 -33.25
C VAL A 185 -24.47 4.42 -34.65
N LEU A 186 -23.93 5.51 -35.19
CA LEU A 186 -24.21 6.00 -36.54
C LEU A 186 -22.89 6.16 -37.30
N ALA A 187 -22.85 5.69 -38.55
CA ALA A 187 -21.70 5.83 -39.43
C ALA A 187 -22.11 6.38 -40.80
N ARG A 188 -21.19 7.06 -41.47
CA ARG A 188 -21.34 7.72 -42.78
C ARG A 188 -20.46 7.03 -43.80
N TYR A 189 -20.96 6.80 -45.00
CA TYR A 189 -20.18 6.21 -46.10
C TYR A 189 -20.15 7.10 -47.34
N ILE A 190 -19.04 7.04 -48.07
CA ILE A 190 -18.84 7.57 -49.41
C ILE A 190 -18.20 6.46 -50.26
N ILE A 191 -18.84 6.08 -51.36
CA ILE A 191 -18.35 5.04 -52.28
C ILE A 191 -18.38 5.57 -53.72
N GLN A 192 -17.32 5.38 -54.50
CA GLN A 192 -17.32 5.76 -55.92
C GLN A 192 -18.11 4.74 -56.77
N GLY A 193 -18.93 5.22 -57.70
CA GLY A 193 -19.91 4.38 -58.41
C GLY A 193 -19.31 3.24 -59.26
N GLU A 194 -18.11 3.44 -59.81
CA GLU A 194 -17.41 2.48 -60.66
C GLU A 194 -17.09 1.16 -59.95
N GLU A 195 -16.93 1.19 -58.62
CA GLU A 195 -16.51 0.05 -57.80
C GLU A 195 -17.60 -1.02 -57.65
N LEU A 196 -18.86 -0.64 -57.82
CA LEU A 196 -20.02 -1.37 -57.29
C LEU A 196 -20.60 -2.45 -58.21
N LYS A 197 -20.18 -2.52 -59.48
CA LYS A 197 -20.63 -3.54 -60.46
C LYS A 197 -22.15 -3.77 -60.44
N GLU A 198 -22.90 -2.67 -60.60
CA GLU A 198 -24.38 -2.62 -60.62
C GLU A 198 -25.13 -3.08 -59.35
N LYS A 199 -24.43 -3.37 -58.23
CA LYS A 199 -25.11 -3.73 -56.97
C LYS A 199 -25.96 -2.59 -56.40
N LYS A 200 -27.23 -2.90 -56.09
CA LYS A 200 -28.19 -1.98 -55.45
C LYS A 200 -28.17 -2.02 -53.91
N THR A 201 -27.68 -3.10 -53.30
CA THR A 201 -27.48 -3.20 -51.84
C THR A 201 -26.03 -3.54 -51.50
N LEU A 202 -25.58 -3.10 -50.31
CA LEU A 202 -24.29 -3.44 -49.74
C LEU A 202 -24.45 -3.84 -48.27
N ASN A 203 -23.72 -4.87 -47.83
CA ASN A 203 -23.70 -5.28 -46.44
C ASN A 203 -22.54 -4.58 -45.72
N PHE A 204 -22.86 -3.84 -44.66
CA PHE A 204 -21.89 -3.36 -43.68
C PHE A 204 -21.88 -4.31 -42.49
N PHE A 205 -20.69 -4.65 -42.01
CA PHE A 205 -20.47 -5.50 -40.85
C PHE A 205 -19.97 -4.64 -39.69
N TYR A 206 -20.38 -4.96 -38.47
CA TYR A 206 -19.85 -4.32 -37.27
C TYR A 206 -19.36 -5.35 -36.27
N LEU A 207 -18.33 -4.98 -35.51
CA LEU A 207 -17.72 -5.72 -34.41
C LEU A 207 -17.67 -4.80 -33.20
N VAL A 208 -18.03 -5.31 -32.03
CA VAL A 208 -17.99 -4.58 -30.76
C VAL A 208 -17.11 -5.34 -29.80
N LEU A 209 -16.00 -4.73 -29.39
CA LEU A 209 -15.14 -5.23 -28.35
C LEU A 209 -15.39 -4.46 -27.05
N SER A 210 -15.40 -5.16 -25.92
CA SER A 210 -15.31 -4.55 -24.60
C SER A 210 -14.52 -5.48 -23.71
N LYS A 211 -13.63 -4.95 -22.88
CA LYS A 211 -12.70 -5.77 -22.07
C LYS A 211 -11.96 -6.76 -22.99
N GLY A 212 -11.42 -6.21 -24.07
CA GLY A 212 -10.58 -6.89 -25.07
C GLY A 212 -11.06 -8.25 -25.58
N SER A 213 -12.38 -8.46 -25.56
CA SER A 213 -13.07 -9.61 -26.12
C SER A 213 -14.13 -9.10 -27.08
N MET A 214 -14.37 -9.81 -28.18
CA MET A 214 -15.49 -9.49 -29.08
C MET A 214 -16.79 -9.91 -28.39
N VAL A 215 -17.64 -8.93 -28.06
CA VAL A 215 -18.89 -9.14 -27.30
C VAL A 215 -20.11 -9.17 -28.24
N GLN A 216 -20.08 -8.40 -29.32
CA GLN A 216 -21.18 -8.36 -30.31
C GLN A 216 -20.60 -8.26 -31.72
N HIS A 217 -21.34 -8.79 -32.69
CA HIS A 217 -21.11 -8.56 -34.11
C HIS A 217 -22.44 -8.60 -34.85
N GLY A 218 -22.49 -8.05 -36.06
CA GLY A 218 -23.70 -8.10 -36.88
C GLY A 218 -23.49 -7.61 -38.31
N ARG A 219 -24.58 -7.64 -39.09
CA ARG A 219 -24.64 -7.09 -40.44
C ARG A 219 -25.82 -6.11 -40.55
N SER A 220 -25.62 -5.03 -41.29
CA SER A 220 -26.66 -4.10 -41.70
C SER A 220 -26.63 -4.00 -43.23
N GLU A 221 -27.76 -4.28 -43.88
CA GLU A 221 -27.88 -4.21 -45.34
C GLU A 221 -28.48 -2.88 -45.75
N VAL A 222 -27.72 -2.12 -46.55
CA VAL A 222 -28.03 -0.74 -46.91
C VAL A 222 -28.31 -0.65 -48.41
N MET A 223 -29.44 -0.04 -48.78
CA MET A 223 -29.76 0.30 -50.16
C MET A 223 -28.93 1.52 -50.60
N LEU A 224 -28.33 1.47 -51.78
CA LEU A 224 -27.45 2.53 -52.27
C LEU A 224 -28.22 3.53 -53.13
N ASN A 225 -28.05 4.82 -52.83
CA ASN A 225 -28.68 5.94 -53.55
C ASN A 225 -28.26 6.01 -55.04
N GLU A 226 -29.02 6.71 -55.88
CA GLU A 226 -28.67 6.92 -57.29
C GLU A 226 -27.67 8.10 -57.46
N GLY A 227 -26.96 8.14 -58.59
CA GLY A 227 -25.85 9.09 -58.85
C GLY A 227 -24.45 8.46 -58.84
N GLU A 228 -23.43 9.22 -59.26
CA GLU A 228 -22.05 8.77 -59.49
C GLU A 228 -21.27 8.47 -58.20
N VAL A 229 -21.50 9.22 -57.12
CA VAL A 229 -20.85 9.01 -55.82
C VAL A 229 -21.92 8.66 -54.80
N LYS A 230 -21.86 7.44 -54.25
CA LYS A 230 -22.85 6.94 -53.28
C LYS A 230 -22.54 7.50 -51.90
N ARG A 231 -23.40 8.39 -51.40
CA ARG A 231 -23.34 8.92 -50.03
C ARG A 231 -24.54 8.45 -49.23
N GLY A 232 -24.35 8.17 -47.94
CA GLY A 232 -25.44 7.83 -47.01
C GLY A 232 -24.96 7.69 -45.57
N GLU A 233 -25.92 7.50 -44.67
CA GLU A 233 -25.70 7.17 -43.26
C GLU A 233 -26.31 5.80 -42.95
N LEU A 234 -25.71 5.06 -42.01
CA LEU A 234 -26.20 3.80 -41.49
C LEU A 234 -26.16 3.83 -39.95
N SER A 235 -27.04 3.08 -39.29
CA SER A 235 -27.03 2.98 -37.83
C SER A 235 -27.31 1.55 -37.36
N PHE A 236 -26.90 1.27 -36.13
CA PHE A 236 -27.15 0.01 -35.42
C PHE A 236 -27.16 0.27 -33.90
N SER A 237 -27.82 -0.60 -33.15
CA SER A 237 -27.84 -0.53 -31.69
C SER A 237 -26.79 -1.46 -31.07
N LEU A 238 -26.04 -0.91 -30.11
CA LEU A 238 -25.31 -1.67 -29.11
C LEU A 238 -26.36 -2.13 -28.09
N GLN A 239 -26.60 -3.45 -28.04
CA GLN A 239 -27.54 -4.04 -27.07
C GLN A 239 -26.87 -4.17 -25.70
N GLN A 240 -27.63 -4.20 -24.60
CA GLN A 240 -27.12 -4.58 -23.28
C GLN A 240 -25.87 -3.77 -22.84
N THR A 241 -25.97 -2.45 -22.93
CA THR A 241 -24.88 -1.50 -22.71
C THR A 241 -24.19 -1.65 -21.34
N GLU A 242 -24.88 -2.17 -20.31
CA GLU A 242 -24.34 -2.46 -18.99
C GLU A 242 -23.22 -3.51 -18.97
N TYR A 243 -23.14 -4.38 -19.99
CA TYR A 243 -22.03 -5.32 -20.15
C TYR A 243 -20.81 -4.67 -20.81
N LEU A 244 -20.99 -3.56 -21.52
CA LEU A 244 -19.96 -2.87 -22.27
C LEU A 244 -19.18 -1.85 -21.42
N ALA A 245 -19.69 -1.46 -20.25
CA ALA A 245 -18.96 -0.58 -19.32
C ALA A 245 -17.59 -1.17 -18.91
N PRO A 246 -16.47 -0.42 -19.00
CA PRO A 246 -16.40 1.04 -19.16
C PRO A 246 -16.35 1.57 -20.60
N TYR A 247 -15.96 0.75 -21.59
CA TYR A 247 -15.82 1.16 -23.00
C TYR A 247 -16.28 0.08 -23.98
N ALA A 248 -16.92 0.52 -25.07
CA ALA A 248 -17.23 -0.27 -26.26
C ALA A 248 -16.36 0.19 -27.44
N GLN A 249 -15.36 -0.59 -27.82
CA GLN A 249 -14.55 -0.35 -29.01
C GLN A 249 -15.29 -0.91 -30.23
N VAL A 250 -15.79 -0.04 -31.09
CA VAL A 250 -16.64 -0.41 -32.22
C VAL A 250 -15.85 -0.30 -33.51
N VAL A 251 -15.83 -1.38 -34.30
CA VAL A 251 -15.35 -1.38 -35.69
C VAL A 251 -16.55 -1.54 -36.60
N VAL A 252 -16.60 -0.77 -37.69
CA VAL A 252 -17.54 -0.98 -38.80
C VAL A 252 -16.72 -1.15 -40.07
N TYR A 253 -17.07 -2.12 -40.91
CA TYR A 253 -16.38 -2.34 -42.18
C TYR A 253 -17.31 -2.89 -43.27
N THR A 254 -16.89 -2.78 -44.53
CA THR A 254 -17.53 -3.44 -45.67
C THR A 254 -16.49 -3.85 -46.71
N MET A 255 -16.84 -4.80 -47.58
CA MET A 255 -15.98 -5.34 -48.63
C MET A 255 -16.62 -5.08 -49.99
N LEU A 256 -15.90 -4.37 -50.85
CA LEU A 256 -16.39 -3.91 -52.15
C LEU A 256 -16.16 -4.97 -53.25
N PRO A 257 -16.92 -4.94 -54.37
CA PRO A 257 -16.78 -5.91 -55.48
C PRO A 257 -15.44 -5.89 -56.25
N ASN A 258 -14.54 -4.96 -55.90
CA ASN A 258 -13.16 -4.81 -56.37
C ASN A 258 -12.12 -5.42 -55.40
N ALA A 259 -12.56 -6.04 -54.30
CA ALA A 259 -11.76 -6.52 -53.16
C ALA A 259 -11.07 -5.45 -52.30
N GLU A 260 -11.44 -4.17 -52.44
CA GLU A 260 -11.11 -3.12 -51.46
C GLU A 260 -11.98 -3.27 -50.20
N VAL A 261 -11.40 -2.94 -49.05
CA VAL A 261 -12.11 -2.90 -47.76
C VAL A 261 -12.25 -1.44 -47.34
N MET A 262 -13.44 -1.06 -46.89
CA MET A 262 -13.64 0.20 -46.18
C MET A 262 -13.86 -0.13 -44.71
N ALA A 263 -13.14 0.55 -43.80
CA ALA A 263 -13.31 0.34 -42.36
C ALA A 263 -13.28 1.68 -41.61
N ASP A 264 -13.78 1.65 -40.38
CA ASP A 264 -13.47 2.64 -39.35
C ASP A 264 -13.58 2.04 -37.94
N SER A 265 -12.93 2.66 -36.95
CA SER A 265 -13.04 2.26 -35.55
C SER A 265 -13.13 3.44 -34.59
N LEU A 266 -14.00 3.35 -33.58
CA LEU A 266 -14.17 4.38 -32.54
C LEU A 266 -14.52 3.75 -31.19
N ASP A 267 -13.94 4.29 -30.13
CA ASP A 267 -14.16 3.84 -28.76
C ASP A 267 -15.25 4.67 -28.08
N PHE A 268 -16.37 4.05 -27.73
CA PHE A 268 -17.49 4.69 -27.05
C PHE A 268 -17.35 4.53 -25.54
N PRO A 269 -17.21 5.63 -24.76
CA PRO A 269 -17.31 5.58 -23.31
C PRO A 269 -18.74 5.20 -22.88
N ILE A 270 -18.84 4.40 -21.84
CA ILE A 270 -20.12 3.96 -21.26
C ILE A 270 -20.21 4.48 -19.82
N GLN A 271 -21.41 4.86 -19.38
CA GLN A 271 -21.64 5.23 -17.99
C GLN A 271 -21.25 4.10 -17.02
N LEU A 272 -20.37 4.38 -16.05
CA LEU A 272 -19.87 3.37 -15.10
C LEU A 272 -20.99 2.87 -14.18
N CYS A 273 -21.49 1.67 -14.43
CA CYS A 273 -22.51 1.03 -13.60
C CYS A 273 -22.29 -0.49 -13.50
N PHE A 274 -23.12 -1.18 -12.71
CA PHE A 274 -23.00 -2.62 -12.45
C PHE A 274 -24.29 -3.37 -12.80
N LYS A 275 -24.15 -4.59 -13.34
CA LYS A 275 -25.25 -5.52 -13.66
C LYS A 275 -25.98 -5.98 -12.39
N ASN A 276 -25.24 -6.31 -11.34
CA ASN A 276 -25.82 -6.53 -10.02
C ASN A 276 -26.13 -5.15 -9.41
N LYS A 277 -27.38 -4.70 -9.51
CA LYS A 277 -27.84 -3.45 -8.89
C LYS A 277 -28.00 -3.71 -7.40
N VAL A 278 -27.27 -2.96 -6.57
CA VAL A 278 -27.26 -3.11 -5.11
C VAL A 278 -27.71 -1.81 -4.46
N SER A 279 -28.55 -1.89 -3.44
CA SER A 279 -28.88 -0.77 -2.56
C SER A 279 -28.81 -1.17 -1.09
N LEU A 280 -28.42 -0.21 -0.26
CA LEU A 280 -28.36 -0.30 1.20
C LEU A 280 -29.18 0.85 1.79
N GLN A 281 -30.09 0.53 2.71
CA GLN A 281 -30.92 1.53 3.38
C GLN A 281 -31.20 1.10 4.81
N PHE A 282 -30.97 2.00 5.77
CA PHE A 282 -31.51 1.82 7.11
C PHE A 282 -33.01 2.15 7.11
N SER A 283 -33.82 1.35 7.81
CA SER A 283 -35.27 1.59 7.93
C SER A 283 -35.61 2.86 8.74
N SER A 284 -34.64 3.39 9.50
CA SER A 284 -34.69 4.68 10.21
C SER A 284 -33.44 5.52 9.90
N SER A 285 -33.57 6.86 9.92
CA SER A 285 -32.45 7.79 9.69
C SER A 285 -31.70 8.17 10.97
N GLN A 286 -32.31 7.96 12.13
CA GLN A 286 -31.77 8.26 13.45
C GLN A 286 -32.20 7.18 14.46
N GLU A 287 -31.29 6.77 15.32
CA GLU A 287 -31.54 5.83 16.43
C GLU A 287 -30.86 6.28 17.74
N LEU A 288 -31.23 5.63 18.84
CA LEU A 288 -30.57 5.78 20.15
C LEU A 288 -29.38 4.83 20.31
N PRO A 289 -28.37 5.19 21.15
CA PRO A 289 -27.38 4.25 21.67
C PRO A 289 -28.01 2.94 22.18
N GLY A 290 -27.40 1.80 21.89
CA GLY A 290 -27.92 0.48 22.26
C GLY A 290 -29.23 0.06 21.58
N GLY A 291 -29.77 0.87 20.66
CA GLY A 291 -31.00 0.60 19.92
C GLY A 291 -30.89 -0.56 18.94
N LYS A 292 -32.01 -0.91 18.29
CA LYS A 292 -32.05 -1.89 17.19
C LYS A 292 -32.20 -1.17 15.86
N ALA A 293 -31.17 -1.22 15.02
CA ALA A 293 -31.23 -0.72 13.65
C ALA A 293 -31.48 -1.88 12.69
N PHE A 294 -32.28 -1.62 11.66
CA PHE A 294 -32.55 -2.57 10.58
C PHE A 294 -31.90 -2.06 9.30
N LEU A 295 -30.96 -2.83 8.77
CA LEU A 295 -30.26 -2.54 7.50
C LEU A 295 -30.85 -3.42 6.40
N GLU A 296 -31.53 -2.77 5.46
CA GLU A 296 -32.11 -3.42 4.29
C GLU A 296 -31.08 -3.49 3.17
N VAL A 297 -30.84 -4.70 2.69
CA VAL A 297 -29.94 -5.03 1.58
C VAL A 297 -30.79 -5.56 0.44
N GLN A 298 -30.77 -4.86 -0.69
CA GLN A 298 -31.36 -5.35 -1.94
C GLN A 298 -30.25 -5.58 -2.96
N ALA A 299 -30.26 -6.75 -3.60
CA ALA A 299 -29.31 -7.16 -4.63
C ALA A 299 -29.96 -8.20 -5.55
N GLN A 300 -29.25 -8.69 -6.56
CA GLN A 300 -29.73 -9.84 -7.32
C GLN A 300 -29.88 -11.08 -6.41
N PRO A 301 -30.95 -11.90 -6.54
CA PRO A 301 -31.11 -13.16 -5.82
C PRO A 301 -29.85 -14.05 -5.86
N GLY A 302 -29.52 -14.67 -4.73
CA GLY A 302 -28.31 -15.49 -4.58
C GLY A 302 -27.00 -14.69 -4.52
N SER A 303 -27.04 -13.37 -4.28
CA SER A 303 -25.84 -12.57 -4.05
C SER A 303 -25.26 -12.80 -2.66
N LEU A 304 -23.92 -12.87 -2.54
CA LEU A 304 -23.22 -12.68 -1.28
C LEU A 304 -22.79 -11.21 -1.17
N CYS A 305 -23.28 -10.51 -0.15
CA CYS A 305 -23.03 -9.09 0.10
C CYS A 305 -22.06 -8.89 1.26
N SER A 306 -21.05 -8.05 1.07
CA SER A 306 -20.18 -7.56 2.15
C SER A 306 -20.70 -6.21 2.64
N LEU A 307 -20.90 -6.11 3.95
CA LEU A 307 -21.42 -4.93 4.63
C LEU A 307 -20.35 -4.34 5.55
N LYS A 308 -20.17 -3.01 5.49
CA LYS A 308 -19.28 -2.25 6.37
C LYS A 308 -19.99 -1.00 6.90
N ALA A 309 -19.99 -0.79 8.21
CA ALA A 309 -20.36 0.50 8.82
C ALA A 309 -19.23 1.01 9.70
N ILE A 310 -18.80 2.25 9.47
CA ILE A 310 -17.68 2.91 10.17
C ILE A 310 -18.06 4.33 10.59
N ASP A 311 -17.39 4.84 11.62
CA ASP A 311 -17.62 6.19 12.13
C ASP A 311 -17.20 7.26 11.08
N GLN A 312 -18.03 8.31 10.93
CA GLN A 312 -17.80 9.40 9.99
C GLN A 312 -16.46 10.12 10.21
N SER A 313 -15.93 10.18 11.43
CA SER A 313 -14.62 10.76 11.76
C SER A 313 -13.46 9.96 11.14
N VAL A 314 -13.56 8.63 11.12
CA VAL A 314 -12.56 7.74 10.49
C VAL A 314 -12.55 7.96 8.97
N LEU A 315 -13.72 8.15 8.36
CA LEU A 315 -13.81 8.54 6.94
C LEU A 315 -13.19 9.90 6.66
N LEU A 316 -13.42 10.90 7.52
CA LEU A 316 -12.85 12.24 7.36
C LEU A 316 -11.31 12.25 7.47
N MET A 317 -10.72 11.30 8.19
CA MET A 317 -9.26 11.15 8.26
C MET A 317 -8.63 10.59 6.97
N ARG A 318 -9.31 9.71 6.22
CA ARG A 318 -8.78 9.04 5.02
C ARG A 318 -9.83 8.77 3.92
N PRO A 319 -10.46 9.83 3.34
CA PRO A 319 -11.48 9.66 2.32
C PRO A 319 -10.95 9.06 1.00
N ASP A 320 -9.63 9.10 0.78
CA ASP A 320 -8.97 8.49 -0.37
C ASP A 320 -9.11 6.96 -0.42
N LYS A 321 -9.49 6.31 0.70
CA LYS A 321 -9.64 4.85 0.82
C LYS A 321 -11.03 4.29 0.49
N GLU A 322 -12.05 5.13 0.30
CA GLU A 322 -13.39 4.65 -0.07
C GLU A 322 -13.42 3.90 -1.42
N LEU A 323 -14.30 2.92 -1.56
CA LEU A 323 -14.47 2.16 -2.80
C LEU A 323 -15.49 2.86 -3.71
N SER A 324 -15.10 3.16 -4.95
CA SER A 324 -15.97 3.79 -5.95
C SER A 324 -16.02 2.96 -7.24
N ALA A 325 -17.04 3.16 -8.07
CA ALA A 325 -17.16 2.48 -9.36
C ALA A 325 -15.89 2.68 -10.21
N GLN A 326 -15.35 3.90 -10.27
CA GLN A 326 -14.10 4.22 -10.97
C GLN A 326 -12.90 3.44 -10.41
N LYS A 327 -12.79 3.27 -9.08
CA LYS A 327 -11.72 2.45 -8.46
C LYS A 327 -11.90 0.96 -8.69
N VAL A 328 -13.14 0.47 -8.87
CA VAL A 328 -13.41 -0.93 -9.23
C VAL A 328 -13.08 -1.20 -10.70
N TYR A 329 -13.49 -0.30 -11.60
CA TYR A 329 -13.18 -0.41 -13.03
C TYR A 329 -11.68 -0.24 -13.30
N GLY A 330 -11.01 0.75 -12.69
CA GLY A 330 -9.54 0.89 -12.71
C GLY A 330 -8.76 -0.18 -11.93
N LYS A 331 -9.39 -1.31 -11.58
CA LYS A 331 -8.77 -2.55 -11.09
C LYS A 331 -9.05 -3.74 -12.00
N LEU A 332 -9.78 -3.56 -13.11
CA LEU A 332 -9.73 -4.49 -14.22
C LEU A 332 -8.30 -4.53 -14.78
N PRO A 333 -7.82 -5.71 -15.23
CA PRO A 333 -6.45 -5.83 -15.72
C PRO A 333 -6.21 -5.07 -17.04
N VAL A 334 -7.29 -4.83 -17.80
CA VAL A 334 -7.37 -4.09 -19.05
C VAL A 334 -8.83 -3.63 -19.24
N ASP A 335 -9.03 -2.46 -19.83
CA ASP A 335 -10.35 -1.92 -20.19
C ASP A 335 -10.58 -1.86 -21.71
N GLN A 336 -9.54 -1.43 -22.44
CA GLN A 336 -9.46 -1.32 -23.91
C GLN A 336 -8.21 -2.04 -24.44
N LEU A 337 -8.24 -2.48 -25.70
CA LEU A 337 -7.06 -2.90 -26.47
C LEU A 337 -6.54 -1.72 -27.30
N SER A 338 -5.22 -1.66 -27.48
CA SER A 338 -4.54 -0.75 -28.39
C SER A 338 -3.24 -1.36 -28.91
N GLY A 339 -3.04 -1.33 -30.22
CA GLY A 339 -1.88 -1.94 -30.89
C GLY A 339 -1.89 -3.47 -30.86
N TYR A 340 -0.82 -4.08 -31.40
CA TYR A 340 -0.53 -5.49 -31.20
C TYR A 340 0.72 -5.68 -30.32
N PRO A 341 0.82 -6.80 -29.55
CA PRO A 341 2.10 -7.24 -29.01
C PRO A 341 3.10 -7.52 -30.14
N ASN A 342 4.39 -7.21 -29.92
CA ASN A 342 5.50 -7.30 -30.90
C ASN A 342 5.69 -8.68 -31.62
N TYR A 343 4.92 -9.73 -31.30
CA TYR A 343 4.90 -11.08 -31.89
C TYR A 343 3.69 -11.30 -32.82
N LEU A 344 2.69 -10.40 -32.78
CA LEU A 344 1.60 -10.28 -33.76
C LEU A 344 1.80 -9.06 -34.67
N GLN A 345 2.87 -8.29 -34.49
CA GLN A 345 3.22 -7.15 -35.33
C GLN A 345 3.74 -7.64 -36.69
N ASP A 346 3.16 -7.20 -37.80
CA ASP A 346 3.66 -7.54 -39.13
C ASP A 346 4.87 -6.66 -39.49
N TRP A 347 6.05 -7.08 -39.04
CA TRP A 347 7.35 -6.47 -39.36
C TRP A 347 7.70 -6.54 -40.86
N GLU A 348 6.93 -7.27 -41.66
CA GLU A 348 7.02 -7.21 -43.13
C GLU A 348 6.68 -5.80 -43.63
N GLN A 349 7.61 -5.22 -44.38
CA GLN A 349 7.41 -3.93 -45.05
C GLN A 349 6.28 -4.05 -46.08
N PRO A 350 5.41 -3.04 -46.22
CA PRO A 350 4.38 -3.04 -47.26
C PRO A 350 5.01 -3.10 -48.66
N PRO A 351 4.31 -3.66 -49.66
CA PRO A 351 4.87 -3.93 -50.98
C PRO A 351 5.44 -2.66 -51.64
N CYS A 352 6.75 -2.65 -51.89
CA CYS A 352 7.46 -1.55 -52.55
C CYS A 352 6.96 -1.35 -53.99
N LEU A 353 6.51 -0.14 -54.31
CA LEU A 353 6.30 0.28 -55.70
C LEU A 353 7.65 0.65 -56.34
N PHE A 354 8.27 -0.31 -57.03
CA PHE A 354 9.47 -0.05 -57.82
C PHE A 354 9.13 0.76 -59.08
N HIS A 355 9.62 2.00 -59.17
CA HIS A 355 9.66 2.72 -60.44
C HIS A 355 10.65 2.05 -61.39
N SER A 356 10.14 1.26 -62.34
CA SER A 356 10.92 0.65 -63.40
C SER A 356 11.47 1.71 -64.36
N LYS A 357 12.68 2.20 -64.11
CA LYS A 357 13.47 2.82 -65.18
C LYS A 357 13.88 1.75 -66.16
N SER A 358 13.45 1.88 -67.41
CA SER A 358 13.90 1.05 -68.52
C SER A 358 15.38 1.33 -68.81
N THR A 359 16.28 0.55 -68.18
CA THR A 359 17.65 0.40 -68.66
C THR A 359 17.62 -0.36 -69.98
N SER A 360 17.56 0.39 -71.09
CA SER A 360 17.88 -0.14 -72.41
C SER A 360 19.30 -0.71 -72.39
N GLU A 361 19.46 -1.94 -72.85
CA GLU A 361 20.76 -2.58 -73.00
C GLU A 361 21.64 -1.76 -73.96
N GLN A 362 22.93 -1.63 -73.63
CA GLN A 362 23.96 -1.44 -74.65
C GLN A 362 24.94 -2.60 -74.58
N SER A 363 24.69 -3.59 -75.43
CA SER A 363 25.69 -4.55 -75.86
C SER A 363 26.85 -3.86 -76.58
N SER A 364 28.02 -4.48 -76.57
CA SER A 364 29.23 -3.96 -77.23
C SER A 364 29.12 -3.85 -78.76
N ASN A 365 29.70 -2.78 -79.29
CA ASN A 365 30.36 -2.67 -80.60
C ASN A 365 29.56 -2.96 -81.89
N THR A 366 29.17 -1.89 -82.60
CA THR A 366 29.72 -1.59 -83.95
C THR A 366 29.51 -0.11 -84.30
N SER A 367 30.05 0.36 -85.43
CA SER A 367 30.54 1.75 -85.57
C SER A 367 29.83 2.64 -86.61
N THR A 368 29.77 3.94 -86.29
CA THR A 368 29.78 5.12 -87.20
C THR A 368 28.76 5.25 -88.34
N SER A 369 27.81 6.19 -88.21
CA SER A 369 27.87 7.52 -88.89
C SER A 369 26.68 8.44 -88.53
N GLU A 370 26.84 9.75 -88.79
CA GLU A 370 25.89 10.89 -88.72
C GLU A 370 24.40 10.56 -89.05
N ARG A 371 23.34 11.25 -88.57
CA ARG A 371 23.11 12.72 -88.52
C ARG A 371 21.71 13.07 -87.94
N SER A 372 21.49 14.36 -87.65
CA SER A 372 20.20 15.11 -87.58
C SER A 372 19.06 14.70 -86.62
N LEU A 373 18.93 15.51 -85.58
CA LEU A 373 17.71 16.16 -85.04
C LEU A 373 16.39 15.95 -85.82
N ASN A 374 15.28 15.73 -85.09
CA ASN A 374 14.35 16.83 -84.78
C ASN A 374 13.33 16.56 -83.65
N THR A 375 13.44 17.38 -82.60
CA THR A 375 12.40 17.96 -81.72
C THR A 375 10.97 17.38 -81.65
N SER A 376 10.56 17.04 -80.42
CA SER A 376 9.33 17.60 -79.81
C SER A 376 9.54 17.87 -78.31
N THR A 377 9.09 19.02 -77.82
CA THR A 377 9.17 19.45 -76.40
C THR A 377 8.37 18.52 -75.47
N SER A 378 8.78 18.18 -74.24
CA SER A 378 9.42 18.91 -73.13
C SER A 378 8.47 19.74 -72.27
N GLU A 379 7.88 19.09 -71.24
CA GLU A 379 7.73 19.72 -69.93
C GLU A 379 8.74 19.09 -68.96
N ARG A 380 9.77 19.85 -68.57
CA ARG A 380 10.65 19.51 -67.46
C ARG A 380 10.23 20.34 -66.25
N SER A 381 9.70 19.69 -65.21
CA SER A 381 9.72 20.31 -63.88
C SER A 381 11.14 20.28 -63.33
N TRP A 382 11.85 21.41 -63.40
CA TRP A 382 13.24 21.55 -62.95
C TRP A 382 13.33 21.80 -61.42
N ILE A 383 12.83 20.86 -60.62
CA ILE A 383 13.25 20.72 -59.21
C ILE A 383 13.46 19.24 -58.93
N TYR A 384 14.72 18.88 -58.66
CA TYR A 384 15.05 17.57 -58.09
C TYR A 384 14.90 17.68 -56.56
N LEU A 385 13.68 17.50 -56.06
CA LEU A 385 13.43 17.28 -54.64
C LEU A 385 13.83 15.84 -54.31
N PRO A 386 14.97 15.57 -53.64
CA PRO A 386 15.14 14.27 -53.01
C PRO A 386 14.04 14.12 -51.95
N PRO A 387 13.41 12.94 -51.79
CA PRO A 387 12.54 12.70 -50.65
C PRO A 387 13.37 12.92 -49.38
N GLN A 388 12.98 13.91 -48.58
CA GLN A 388 13.75 14.26 -47.39
C GLN A 388 13.76 13.09 -46.41
N ARG A 389 14.92 12.83 -45.80
CA ARG A 389 15.01 11.93 -44.66
C ARG A 389 14.26 12.57 -43.49
N PHE A 390 13.01 12.16 -43.26
CA PHE A 390 12.41 12.28 -41.95
C PHE A 390 13.16 11.36 -40.99
N HIS A 391 14.06 11.94 -40.21
CA HIS A 391 14.77 11.24 -39.15
C HIS A 391 13.80 10.99 -37.99
N GLY A 392 13.25 9.78 -37.93
CA GLY A 392 12.57 9.25 -36.74
C GLY A 392 11.20 9.84 -36.45
N ASP A 393 10.20 9.49 -37.24
CA ASP A 393 8.85 9.34 -36.69
C ASP A 393 8.87 8.17 -35.69
N ASN A 394 8.92 8.52 -34.40
CA ASN A 394 8.85 7.57 -33.30
C ASN A 394 7.41 7.04 -33.14
N GLY A 395 7.01 6.12 -34.02
CA GLY A 395 5.76 5.37 -33.91
C GLY A 395 4.51 6.27 -33.87
N ASP A 396 4.27 7.02 -34.95
CA ASP A 396 3.00 7.75 -35.12
C ASP A 396 1.84 6.73 -35.23
N ASN A 397 1.18 6.47 -34.11
CA ASN A 397 0.06 5.53 -33.96
C ASN A 397 -1.24 6.06 -34.59
N GLY A 398 -1.15 6.74 -35.72
CA GLY A 398 -2.27 7.28 -36.48
C GLY A 398 -2.98 6.20 -37.30
N LYS A 399 -4.32 6.22 -37.29
CA LYS A 399 -5.18 5.35 -38.13
C LYS A 399 -5.12 5.76 -39.63
N THR A 400 -3.93 5.83 -40.21
CA THR A 400 -3.69 6.39 -41.56
C THR A 400 -4.03 5.43 -42.71
N ASP A 401 -4.17 4.14 -42.41
CA ASP A 401 -4.68 3.12 -43.32
C ASP A 401 -5.60 2.11 -42.59
N LEU A 402 -6.05 1.07 -43.31
CA LEU A 402 -6.98 0.07 -42.80
C LEU A 402 -6.31 -0.84 -41.76
N TYR A 403 -5.02 -1.17 -41.93
CA TYR A 403 -4.25 -1.93 -40.95
C TYR A 403 -4.23 -1.19 -39.60
N GLY A 404 -3.95 0.12 -39.61
CA GLY A 404 -3.97 0.98 -38.43
C GLY A 404 -5.34 1.08 -37.74
N ILE A 405 -6.46 1.02 -38.49
CA ILE A 405 -7.82 1.00 -37.92
C ILE A 405 -8.07 -0.26 -37.08
N PHE A 406 -7.62 -1.41 -37.57
CA PHE A 406 -7.75 -2.72 -36.90
C PHE A 406 -6.74 -2.89 -35.76
N GLU A 407 -5.52 -2.38 -35.94
CA GLU A 407 -4.46 -2.34 -34.93
C GLU A 407 -4.84 -1.47 -33.73
N ALA A 408 -5.46 -0.30 -33.95
CA ALA A 408 -5.87 0.60 -32.88
C ALA A 408 -6.89 -0.02 -31.89
N VAL A 409 -7.59 -1.10 -32.28
CA VAL A 409 -8.51 -1.87 -31.41
C VAL A 409 -7.99 -3.29 -31.11
N GLY A 410 -6.74 -3.61 -31.47
CA GLY A 410 -6.10 -4.90 -31.23
C GLY A 410 -6.69 -6.09 -32.02
N VAL A 411 -7.41 -5.87 -33.11
CA VAL A 411 -8.09 -6.92 -33.90
C VAL A 411 -7.23 -7.33 -35.10
N LYS A 412 -6.52 -8.45 -34.98
CA LYS A 412 -5.67 -8.95 -36.08
C LYS A 412 -6.54 -9.50 -37.22
N ALA A 413 -6.59 -8.79 -38.35
CA ALA A 413 -7.31 -9.23 -39.54
C ALA A 413 -6.48 -10.22 -40.38
N LEU A 414 -7.10 -11.32 -40.82
CA LEU A 414 -6.59 -12.22 -41.85
C LEU A 414 -7.50 -12.10 -43.07
N THR A 415 -6.95 -11.67 -44.21
CA THR A 415 -7.72 -11.37 -45.43
C THR A 415 -6.87 -11.52 -46.68
N ASN A 416 -7.52 -11.64 -47.84
CA ASN A 416 -6.91 -11.58 -49.17
C ASN A 416 -7.01 -10.17 -49.82
N SER A 417 -7.41 -9.15 -49.06
CA SER A 417 -7.48 -7.75 -49.48
C SER A 417 -6.28 -6.92 -49.02
N ASP A 418 -5.92 -5.89 -49.79
CA ASP A 418 -4.91 -4.90 -49.40
C ASP A 418 -5.37 -4.08 -48.18
N LEU A 419 -4.66 -4.16 -47.04
CA LEU A 419 -4.95 -3.34 -45.84
C LEU A 419 -3.87 -2.30 -45.49
N LYS A 420 -2.60 -2.53 -45.87
CA LYS A 420 -1.47 -1.62 -45.61
C LYS A 420 -1.28 -0.61 -46.76
N LYS A 421 -0.96 0.63 -46.44
CA LYS A 421 -0.52 1.67 -47.41
C LYS A 421 0.83 1.28 -48.04
N PRO A 422 1.00 1.31 -49.38
CA PRO A 422 2.27 1.05 -50.03
C PRO A 422 3.26 2.23 -49.83
N VAL A 423 4.55 1.94 -49.77
CA VAL A 423 5.61 2.91 -49.44
C VAL A 423 6.65 2.97 -50.59
N PRO A 424 7.13 4.17 -50.98
CA PRO A 424 8.19 4.32 -51.99
C PRO A 424 9.57 4.00 -51.41
N CYS A 425 10.24 2.99 -51.96
CA CYS A 425 11.49 2.45 -51.41
C CYS A 425 12.73 3.02 -52.14
N THR A 426 13.62 3.72 -51.43
CA THR A 426 14.88 4.27 -51.97
C THR A 426 16.10 3.43 -51.58
N ILE A 427 16.95 3.10 -52.56
CA ILE A 427 18.19 2.35 -52.33
C ILE A 427 19.24 3.29 -51.73
N ILE A 428 19.65 3.03 -50.49
CA ILE A 428 20.78 3.71 -49.84
C ILE A 428 21.98 2.76 -49.84
N THR A 429 23.10 3.18 -50.43
CA THR A 429 24.37 2.46 -50.37
C THR A 429 25.06 2.71 -49.02
N ASN A 430 25.46 1.63 -48.34
CA ASN A 430 25.98 1.68 -46.97
C ASN A 430 27.42 2.22 -46.87
N ARG A 431 27.68 3.09 -45.89
CA ARG A 431 28.92 3.06 -45.11
C ARG A 431 28.79 3.71 -43.72
N ALA A 432 29.10 2.91 -42.70
CA ALA A 432 29.46 3.24 -41.31
C ALA A 432 28.42 3.92 -40.37
N GLY A 433 28.09 3.21 -39.27
CA GLY A 433 27.91 3.80 -37.94
C GLY A 433 26.47 3.87 -37.38
N GLY A 434 26.07 2.90 -36.56
CA GLY A 434 24.85 2.95 -35.74
C GLY A 434 24.36 1.56 -35.32
N GLU A 435 24.21 1.32 -34.01
CA GLU A 435 23.88 -0.01 -33.46
C GLU A 435 22.37 -0.22 -33.24
N PHE A 436 21.97 -1.49 -33.22
CA PHE A 436 20.57 -1.96 -33.19
C PHE A 436 20.08 -2.22 -31.75
N TRP A 437 18.84 -1.85 -31.43
CA TRP A 437 18.16 -2.24 -30.18
C TRP A 437 16.72 -2.71 -30.42
N LEU A 438 16.33 -3.81 -29.76
CA LEU A 438 15.02 -4.44 -29.88
C LEU A 438 14.11 -4.07 -28.70
N PRO A 439 12.86 -3.62 -28.92
CA PRO A 439 11.88 -3.39 -27.85
C PRO A 439 11.17 -4.68 -27.41
N THR A 440 10.84 -4.77 -26.12
CA THR A 440 10.21 -5.96 -25.51
C THR A 440 8.80 -5.71 -24.98
N PHE A 441 7.98 -6.76 -25.07
CA PHE A 441 6.58 -6.92 -24.67
C PHE A 441 6.17 -6.44 -23.28
N PRO A 442 4.86 -6.18 -23.12
CA PRO A 442 4.03 -6.94 -22.17
C PRO A 442 2.83 -7.65 -22.83
N THR A 443 2.11 -8.50 -22.09
CA THR A 443 0.89 -9.17 -22.58
C THR A 443 -0.19 -9.27 -21.48
N ILE A 444 -1.43 -9.27 -21.95
CA ILE A 444 -2.71 -9.15 -21.23
C ILE A 444 -3.18 -10.47 -20.60
N LYS A 445 -4.05 -10.41 -19.57
CA LYS A 445 -5.09 -11.44 -19.30
C LYS A 445 -6.41 -10.83 -18.80
N PHE A 446 -7.52 -11.52 -19.07
CA PHE A 446 -8.90 -11.10 -18.79
C PHE A 446 -9.71 -12.10 -17.92
N LYS A 447 -10.94 -11.70 -17.55
CA LYS A 447 -12.09 -12.53 -17.08
C LYS A 447 -13.19 -12.51 -18.20
N LYS A 448 -14.37 -13.18 -18.16
CA LYS A 448 -15.41 -13.23 -17.10
C LYS A 448 -16.69 -14.03 -17.58
N GLN A 449 -17.62 -14.37 -16.65
CA GLN A 449 -19.10 -14.55 -16.85
C GLN A 449 -19.65 -15.79 -17.65
N ASP A 450 -20.95 -16.18 -17.68
CA ASP A 450 -22.26 -15.68 -17.10
C ASP A 450 -23.43 -16.74 -17.02
N ALA A 451 -24.55 -16.37 -16.33
CA ALA A 451 -26.03 -16.52 -16.59
C ALA A 451 -26.89 -17.83 -16.85
N LEU A 452 -27.95 -18.05 -16.01
CA LEU A 452 -29.47 -18.07 -16.22
C LEU A 452 -30.16 -18.97 -17.31
N PRO A 453 -31.51 -18.98 -17.66
CA PRO A 453 -32.72 -18.13 -17.31
C PRO A 453 -34.19 -18.75 -17.24
N LYS A 454 -35.26 -17.88 -17.23
CA LYS A 454 -36.75 -18.03 -17.55
C LYS A 454 -37.74 -18.54 -16.45
N ASP A 455 -39.10 -18.42 -16.43
CA ASP A 455 -40.25 -17.69 -17.12
C ASP A 455 -41.59 -17.93 -16.28
N SER A 456 -42.84 -17.40 -16.49
CA SER A 456 -43.42 -16.07 -16.89
C SER A 456 -45.00 -15.98 -16.82
N ARG A 457 -45.60 -14.81 -16.42
CA ARG A 457 -46.96 -14.19 -16.73
C ARG A 457 -48.35 -14.65 -16.14
N ILE A 458 -49.18 -13.68 -15.67
CA ILE A 458 -50.58 -13.26 -16.08
C ILE A 458 -51.24 -12.31 -15.02
N SER A 459 -52.31 -11.55 -15.38
CA SER A 459 -53.00 -10.49 -14.57
C SER A 459 -54.57 -10.55 -14.68
N GLU A 460 -55.48 -9.65 -14.20
CA GLU A 460 -55.46 -8.32 -13.51
C GLU A 460 -56.85 -7.88 -12.92
N LEU A 461 -56.92 -6.70 -12.25
CA LEU A 461 -58.03 -5.70 -12.15
C LEU A 461 -59.22 -5.72 -11.12
N PHE A 462 -59.42 -4.54 -10.48
CA PHE A 462 -60.65 -3.80 -10.02
C PHE A 462 -61.27 -3.78 -8.57
N LEU A 463 -61.12 -2.60 -7.91
CA LEU A 463 -62.06 -1.72 -7.12
C LEU A 463 -62.86 -2.10 -5.81
N GLN A 464 -62.43 -1.47 -4.69
CA GLN A 464 -63.16 -0.55 -3.73
C GLN A 464 -64.29 -0.95 -2.71
N ILE A 465 -64.02 -0.57 -1.44
CA ILE A 465 -64.84 0.24 -0.47
C ILE A 465 -65.92 -0.38 0.49
N LYS A 466 -65.67 -0.23 1.83
CA LYS A 466 -66.57 0.05 3.02
C LYS A 466 -67.84 -0.81 3.29
N ASP A 467 -68.39 -0.97 4.52
CA ASP A 467 -68.14 -0.36 5.86
C ASP A 467 -68.63 -1.25 7.06
N SER A 468 -68.20 -0.87 8.27
CA SER A 468 -68.68 -1.08 9.67
C SER A 468 -69.77 -2.11 10.17
N ARG A 469 -69.44 -2.74 11.35
CA ARG A 469 -70.14 -2.71 12.71
C ARG A 469 -70.80 -3.97 13.36
N ILE A 470 -70.29 -4.25 14.59
CA ILE A 470 -70.99 -4.52 15.89
C ILE A 470 -71.68 -5.88 16.19
N SER A 471 -71.20 -6.56 17.24
CA SER A 471 -72.01 -7.02 18.41
C SER A 471 -71.12 -7.31 19.65
N GLN A 472 -71.67 -7.16 20.86
CA GLN A 472 -71.03 -7.28 22.20
C GLN A 472 -72.12 -7.26 23.32
N PRO A 473 -71.84 -7.51 24.62
CA PRO A 473 -70.66 -8.13 25.26
C PRO A 473 -71.02 -9.52 25.86
N PRO A 474 -71.34 -9.82 27.17
CA PRO A 474 -71.34 -9.06 28.43
C PRO A 474 -70.16 -9.44 29.39
N PRO A 475 -70.26 -9.89 30.68
CA PRO A 475 -69.52 -9.17 31.75
C PRO A 475 -68.67 -10.08 32.70
N PRO A 476 -68.28 -9.70 33.95
CA PRO A 476 -66.87 -9.50 34.30
C PRO A 476 -66.34 -10.35 35.49
N PRO A 477 -65.06 -10.20 35.89
CA PRO A 477 -64.85 -9.65 37.24
C PRO A 477 -63.60 -8.76 37.46
N LEU A 478 -63.78 -7.73 38.29
CA LEU A 478 -62.85 -7.05 39.24
C LEU A 478 -61.44 -6.53 38.81
N PRO A 479 -60.99 -5.38 39.37
CA PRO A 479 -59.72 -4.75 39.01
C PRO A 479 -58.51 -5.22 39.85
N PRO A 480 -57.30 -5.26 39.27
CA PRO A 480 -56.04 -5.30 40.02
C PRO A 480 -55.70 -3.91 40.62
N PRO A 481 -54.78 -3.83 41.62
CA PRO A 481 -54.31 -2.56 42.18
C PRO A 481 -53.52 -1.72 41.14
N PRO A 482 -53.35 -0.40 41.36
CA PRO A 482 -52.59 0.46 40.46
C PRO A 482 -51.13 0.00 40.36
N PRO A 483 -50.53 0.02 39.16
CA PRO A 483 -49.12 -0.32 38.99
C PRO A 483 -48.24 0.73 39.67
N LEU A 484 -47.15 0.27 40.28
CA LEU A 484 -46.04 1.16 40.67
C LEU A 484 -45.50 1.87 39.41
N PRO A 485 -45.01 3.12 39.54
CA PRO A 485 -44.33 3.78 38.43
C PRO A 485 -43.16 2.91 37.95
N PRO A 486 -42.94 2.77 36.63
CA PRO A 486 -41.80 2.02 36.12
C PRO A 486 -40.49 2.67 36.60
N PRO A 487 -39.44 1.89 36.87
CA PRO A 487 -38.14 2.46 37.24
C PRO A 487 -37.62 3.38 36.12
N PRO A 488 -36.83 4.42 36.48
CA PRO A 488 -36.28 5.35 35.49
C PRO A 488 -35.45 4.60 34.45
N LYS A 489 -35.57 5.02 33.18
CA LYS A 489 -34.86 4.37 32.07
C LYS A 489 -33.43 4.90 31.97
N GLU A 490 -32.52 4.14 32.56
CA GLU A 490 -31.07 4.27 32.40
C GLU A 490 -30.62 3.78 31.02
N THR A 491 -29.79 4.58 30.34
CA THR A 491 -28.98 4.16 29.19
C THR A 491 -27.58 3.83 29.69
N ILE A 492 -27.12 2.60 29.52
CA ILE A 492 -25.74 2.18 29.89
C ILE A 492 -24.92 2.03 28.61
N ARG A 493 -23.83 2.78 28.51
CA ARG A 493 -23.01 2.97 27.31
C ARG A 493 -21.58 2.45 27.53
N THR A 494 -21.23 1.39 26.81
CA THR A 494 -19.98 0.61 26.99
C THR A 494 -19.25 0.33 25.67
N SER A 495 -20.00 0.23 24.56
CA SER A 495 -19.50 -0.21 23.26
C SER A 495 -19.14 1.00 22.39
N PHE A 496 -17.86 1.33 22.36
CA PHE A 496 -17.32 2.46 21.58
C PHE A 496 -16.31 2.02 20.50
N PRO A 497 -16.70 1.20 19.51
CA PRO A 497 -15.82 0.77 18.42
C PRO A 497 -15.62 1.88 17.37
N GLU A 498 -14.61 1.73 16.51
CA GLU A 498 -14.43 2.53 15.28
C GLU A 498 -15.18 1.97 14.06
N THR A 499 -15.45 0.65 14.09
CA THR A 499 -16.16 -0.11 13.05
C THR A 499 -17.29 -0.89 13.71
N TRP A 500 -18.51 -0.73 13.20
CA TRP A 500 -19.73 -1.33 13.76
C TRP A 500 -20.11 -2.62 13.04
N ILE A 501 -20.27 -2.56 11.72
CA ILE A 501 -20.66 -3.70 10.87
C ILE A 501 -19.45 -4.07 10.03
N TRP A 502 -19.11 -5.36 9.96
CA TRP A 502 -18.07 -5.92 9.11
C TRP A 502 -18.31 -7.41 8.85
N GLU A 503 -19.20 -7.71 7.90
CA GLU A 503 -19.74 -9.07 7.72
C GLU A 503 -20.06 -9.43 6.25
N LEU A 504 -20.47 -10.69 6.05
CA LEU A 504 -20.90 -11.26 4.78
C LEU A 504 -22.31 -11.85 4.92
N VAL A 505 -23.26 -11.32 4.15
CA VAL A 505 -24.70 -11.66 4.21
C VAL A 505 -25.16 -12.27 2.89
N PRO A 506 -25.71 -13.50 2.89
CA PRO A 506 -26.32 -14.08 1.70
C PRO A 506 -27.73 -13.51 1.48
N VAL A 507 -27.96 -12.95 0.29
CA VAL A 507 -29.28 -12.49 -0.16
C VAL A 507 -30.01 -13.67 -0.80
N GLY A 508 -31.09 -14.12 -0.15
CA GLY A 508 -31.91 -15.24 -0.63
C GLY A 508 -32.67 -14.97 -1.93
N ASP A 509 -33.52 -15.91 -2.31
CA ASP A 509 -34.22 -15.91 -3.61
C ASP A 509 -35.16 -14.71 -3.82
N SER A 510 -35.52 -14.02 -2.73
CA SER A 510 -36.27 -12.75 -2.72
C SER A 510 -35.52 -11.55 -3.34
N GLY A 511 -34.18 -11.60 -3.42
CA GLY A 511 -33.35 -10.45 -3.79
C GLY A 511 -33.31 -9.34 -2.73
N ARG A 512 -33.91 -9.54 -1.55
CA ARG A 512 -33.93 -8.58 -0.43
C ARG A 512 -33.85 -9.30 0.90
N ILE A 513 -32.99 -8.81 1.78
CA ILE A 513 -32.84 -9.24 3.17
C ILE A 513 -32.76 -8.02 4.08
N THR A 514 -33.33 -8.12 5.28
CA THR A 514 -33.22 -7.10 6.33
C THR A 514 -32.42 -7.70 7.47
N VAL A 515 -31.33 -7.05 7.84
CA VAL A 515 -30.43 -7.50 8.92
C VAL A 515 -30.65 -6.62 10.14
N GLU A 516 -30.84 -7.23 11.31
CA GLU A 516 -30.96 -6.52 12.59
C GLU A 516 -29.57 -6.39 13.23
N HIS A 517 -29.19 -5.17 13.62
CA HIS A 517 -27.96 -4.90 14.35
C HIS A 517 -28.24 -4.05 15.59
N THR A 518 -27.62 -4.40 16.71
CA THR A 518 -27.55 -3.51 17.89
C THR A 518 -26.65 -2.32 17.56
N VAL A 519 -27.16 -1.13 17.78
CA VAL A 519 -26.49 0.15 17.54
C VAL A 519 -25.40 0.38 18.61
N PRO A 520 -24.17 0.82 18.26
CA PRO A 520 -23.13 1.08 19.25
C PRO A 520 -23.43 2.31 20.10
N ASP A 521 -22.70 2.46 21.20
CA ASP A 521 -22.95 3.51 22.19
C ASP A 521 -22.25 4.85 21.86
N THR A 522 -21.47 4.86 20.78
CA THR A 522 -20.90 6.07 20.18
C THR A 522 -22.01 6.94 19.60
N ILE A 523 -22.21 8.12 20.20
CA ILE A 523 -23.05 9.19 19.65
C ILE A 523 -22.29 9.82 18.49
N THR A 524 -22.68 9.46 17.27
CA THR A 524 -21.93 9.76 16.03
C THR A 524 -22.82 9.53 14.80
N LYS A 525 -22.28 9.81 13.61
CA LYS A 525 -22.87 9.38 12.35
C LYS A 525 -22.12 8.14 11.84
N TRP A 526 -22.84 7.03 11.71
CA TRP A 526 -22.31 5.80 11.11
C TRP A 526 -22.54 5.82 9.60
N ALA A 527 -21.46 5.73 8.83
CA ALA A 527 -21.49 5.62 7.38
C ALA A 527 -21.43 4.16 6.97
N ALA A 528 -22.51 3.65 6.39
CA ALA A 528 -22.63 2.28 5.91
C ALA A 528 -22.41 2.22 4.39
N SER A 529 -21.62 1.24 3.96
CA SER A 529 -21.27 0.98 2.57
C SER A 529 -21.11 -0.53 2.35
N GLY A 530 -21.25 -0.99 1.11
CA GLY A 530 -21.15 -2.41 0.83
C GLY A 530 -21.19 -2.73 -0.65
N PHE A 531 -20.84 -3.96 -0.96
CA PHE A 531 -20.82 -4.50 -2.32
C PHE A 531 -21.31 -5.94 -2.31
N CYS A 532 -21.92 -6.38 -3.41
CA CYS A 532 -22.41 -7.74 -3.56
C CYS A 532 -21.78 -8.44 -4.75
N THR A 533 -21.66 -9.76 -4.65
CA THR A 533 -21.15 -10.63 -5.71
C THR A 533 -22.13 -11.76 -5.97
N SER A 534 -22.41 -12.01 -7.23
CA SER A 534 -23.31 -13.07 -7.71
C SER A 534 -22.78 -13.64 -9.03
N PRO A 535 -23.39 -14.71 -9.60
CA PRO A 535 -23.01 -15.21 -10.93
C PRO A 535 -23.08 -14.16 -12.05
N ALA A 536 -23.95 -13.16 -11.91
CA ALA A 536 -24.02 -12.01 -12.81
C ALA A 536 -22.85 -11.03 -12.66
N GLY A 537 -22.20 -11.01 -11.48
CA GLY A 537 -20.98 -10.24 -11.22
C GLY A 537 -21.01 -9.44 -9.93
N PHE A 538 -20.10 -8.46 -9.88
CA PHE A 538 -19.96 -7.49 -8.80
C PHE A 538 -21.01 -6.38 -8.93
N GLY A 539 -21.49 -5.86 -7.80
CA GLY A 539 -22.34 -4.69 -7.66
C GLY A 539 -21.93 -3.87 -6.44
N LEU A 540 -22.02 -2.54 -6.54
CA LEU A 540 -21.65 -1.60 -5.46
C LEU A 540 -22.90 -0.84 -5.02
N ALA A 541 -23.13 -0.75 -3.72
CA ALA A 541 -24.18 0.10 -3.16
C ALA A 541 -23.75 1.57 -3.16
N ALA A 542 -24.72 2.48 -3.17
CA ALA A 542 -24.48 3.84 -2.69
C ALA A 542 -24.24 3.81 -1.17
N ASN A 543 -23.39 4.70 -0.65
CA ASN A 543 -23.21 4.87 0.78
C ASN A 543 -24.53 5.38 1.41
N THR A 544 -24.90 4.80 2.54
CA THR A 544 -26.04 5.22 3.37
C THR A 544 -25.54 5.54 4.79
N SER A 545 -26.37 6.11 5.65
CA SER A 545 -25.92 6.52 6.98
C SER A 545 -27.01 6.53 8.04
N LEU A 546 -26.65 6.14 9.25
CA LEU A 546 -27.47 6.23 10.46
C LEU A 546 -26.87 7.26 11.42
N THR A 547 -27.69 8.20 11.91
CA THR A 547 -27.28 9.13 12.97
C THR A 547 -27.64 8.53 14.33
N VAL A 548 -26.66 8.31 15.20
CA VAL A 548 -26.89 7.79 16.56
C VAL A 548 -26.78 8.97 17.52
N PHE A 549 -27.91 9.35 18.11
CA PHE A 549 -27.99 10.60 18.88
C PHE A 549 -29.01 10.54 20.01
N GLN A 550 -28.55 10.92 21.20
CA GLN A 550 -29.33 11.07 22.43
C GLN A 550 -29.32 12.56 22.82
N PRO A 551 -30.46 13.22 23.11
CA PRO A 551 -30.47 14.67 23.38
C PRO A 551 -29.77 15.07 24.69
N PHE A 552 -29.77 14.19 25.69
CA PHE A 552 -29.10 14.38 26.98
C PHE A 552 -28.08 13.27 27.18
N PHE A 553 -26.80 13.61 27.35
CA PHE A 553 -25.73 12.61 27.52
C PHE A 553 -24.47 13.20 28.15
N VAL A 554 -23.62 12.32 28.70
CA VAL A 554 -22.27 12.64 29.18
C VAL A 554 -21.19 12.15 28.21
N SER A 555 -20.11 12.92 28.09
CA SER A 555 -18.89 12.54 27.35
C SER A 555 -17.68 12.64 28.28
N LEU A 556 -16.79 11.64 28.22
CA LEU A 556 -15.61 11.55 29.08
C LEU A 556 -14.33 11.84 28.29
N THR A 557 -13.57 12.82 28.73
CA THR A 557 -12.24 13.13 28.19
C THR A 557 -11.19 12.43 29.05
N LEU A 558 -10.41 11.53 28.42
CA LEU A 558 -9.40 10.70 29.05
C LEU A 558 -8.08 10.74 28.24
N PRO A 559 -6.91 10.62 28.89
CA PRO A 559 -5.64 10.37 28.19
C PRO A 559 -5.63 8.96 27.58
N ASN A 560 -4.83 8.75 26.51
CA ASN A 560 -4.71 7.46 25.81
C ASN A 560 -4.13 6.35 26.72
N SER A 561 -3.10 6.69 27.50
CA SER A 561 -2.56 5.85 28.56
C SER A 561 -1.95 6.70 29.66
N VAL A 562 -1.87 6.16 30.88
CA VAL A 562 -1.15 6.73 32.03
C VAL A 562 -0.19 5.69 32.60
N ILE A 563 0.78 6.13 33.41
CA ILE A 563 1.63 5.25 34.22
C ILE A 563 0.98 5.09 35.61
N ARG A 564 1.27 4.00 36.31
CA ARG A 564 0.79 3.77 37.69
C ARG A 564 1.18 4.91 38.63
N GLU A 565 0.28 5.23 39.57
CA GLU A 565 0.35 6.35 40.52
C GLU A 565 0.33 7.77 39.90
N GLU A 566 0.19 7.92 38.58
CA GLU A 566 -0.05 9.23 37.98
C GLU A 566 -1.48 9.71 38.28
N VAL A 567 -1.61 11.02 38.45
CA VAL A 567 -2.82 11.70 38.89
C VAL A 567 -3.35 12.58 37.75
N PHE A 568 -4.60 12.40 37.33
CA PHE A 568 -5.17 13.12 36.19
C PHE A 568 -6.62 13.55 36.42
N PRO A 569 -7.06 14.69 35.88
CA PRO A 569 -8.44 15.13 35.98
C PRO A 569 -9.30 14.40 34.94
N LEU A 570 -10.21 13.54 35.41
CA LEU A 570 -11.33 13.05 34.61
C LEU A 570 -12.29 14.22 34.39
N LYS A 571 -12.39 14.72 33.15
CA LYS A 571 -13.45 15.66 32.76
C LYS A 571 -14.64 14.88 32.19
N ALA A 572 -15.83 15.13 32.72
CA ALA A 572 -17.10 14.66 32.18
C ALA A 572 -17.96 15.85 31.76
N THR A 573 -18.11 16.07 30.46
CA THR A 573 -18.98 17.13 29.92
C THR A 573 -20.36 16.56 29.66
N VAL A 574 -21.38 17.12 30.30
CA VAL A 574 -22.79 16.81 30.07
C VAL A 574 -23.38 17.81 29.09
N PHE A 575 -24.14 17.32 28.11
CA PHE A 575 -24.76 18.11 27.06
C PHE A 575 -26.29 18.03 27.17
N ASN A 576 -26.98 19.16 26.94
CA ASN A 576 -28.44 19.22 26.86
C ASN A 576 -28.92 19.84 25.54
N TYR A 577 -29.22 18.98 24.57
CA TYR A 577 -29.86 19.32 23.30
C TYR A 577 -31.41 19.22 23.36
N LEU A 578 -32.00 19.34 24.55
CA LEU A 578 -33.45 19.54 24.72
C LEU A 578 -33.75 21.05 24.72
N SER A 579 -34.90 21.47 24.21
CA SER A 579 -35.32 22.87 24.20
C SER A 579 -35.84 23.39 25.56
N LYS A 580 -35.35 22.85 26.69
CA LYS A 580 -35.83 23.10 28.05
C LYS A 580 -34.72 22.91 29.08
N CYS A 581 -34.82 23.61 30.22
CA CYS A 581 -33.92 23.37 31.35
C CYS A 581 -34.20 22.04 32.09
N ILE A 582 -33.10 21.42 32.53
CA ILE A 582 -33.06 20.18 33.32
C ILE A 582 -32.14 20.40 34.54
N MET A 583 -32.40 19.67 35.64
CA MET A 583 -31.49 19.64 36.80
C MET A 583 -30.64 18.38 36.70
N VAL A 584 -29.33 18.53 36.46
CA VAL A 584 -28.40 17.41 36.29
C VAL A 584 -27.71 17.10 37.61
N HIS A 585 -27.62 15.82 37.97
CA HIS A 585 -26.66 15.29 38.94
C HIS A 585 -25.68 14.35 38.23
N VAL A 586 -24.38 14.40 38.58
CA VAL A 586 -23.37 13.50 38.00
C VAL A 586 -22.57 12.79 39.09
N SER A 587 -22.37 11.48 38.93
CA SER A 587 -21.67 10.61 39.88
C SER A 587 -20.57 9.80 39.20
N LEU A 588 -19.45 9.63 39.89
CA LEU A 588 -18.38 8.69 39.56
C LEU A 588 -18.59 7.41 40.38
N ARG A 589 -18.55 6.23 39.75
CA ARG A 589 -18.64 4.95 40.47
C ARG A 589 -17.27 4.60 41.06
N GLU A 590 -17.23 4.33 42.36
CA GLU A 590 -16.02 3.87 43.06
C GLU A 590 -15.56 2.48 42.56
N SER A 591 -14.26 2.22 42.65
CA SER A 591 -13.61 0.98 42.22
C SER A 591 -12.32 0.76 43.01
N ALA A 592 -11.88 -0.49 43.17
CA ALA A 592 -10.56 -0.79 43.74
C ALA A 592 -9.39 -0.53 42.76
N GLN A 593 -9.70 -0.28 41.48
CA GLN A 593 -8.70 -0.12 40.39
C GLN A 593 -8.11 1.30 40.26
N PHE A 594 -8.77 2.29 40.88
CA PHE A 594 -8.35 3.69 40.90
C PHE A 594 -8.94 4.38 42.14
N THR A 595 -8.26 5.40 42.67
CA THR A 595 -8.86 6.30 43.67
C THR A 595 -9.35 7.56 42.99
N GLY A 596 -10.64 7.90 43.18
CA GLY A 596 -11.23 9.13 42.65
C GLY A 596 -11.63 10.09 43.78
N GLN A 597 -11.26 11.36 43.65
CA GLN A 597 -11.61 12.42 44.58
C GLN A 597 -12.41 13.54 43.88
N PRO A 598 -13.41 14.15 44.53
CA PRO A 598 -14.05 15.37 44.05
C PRO A 598 -13.05 16.53 43.90
N CYS A 599 -13.33 17.45 42.98
CA CYS A 599 -12.59 18.71 42.83
C CYS A 599 -13.05 19.78 43.85
N GLU A 600 -12.20 20.75 44.18
CA GLU A 600 -12.37 21.57 45.38
C GLU A 600 -13.42 22.67 45.19
N GLY A 601 -14.53 22.58 45.93
CA GLY A 601 -15.70 23.45 45.76
C GLY A 601 -16.63 23.06 44.62
N CYS A 602 -16.34 21.97 43.90
CA CYS A 602 -17.16 21.48 42.79
C CYS A 602 -18.57 21.04 43.22
N GLN A 603 -19.58 21.54 42.50
CA GLN A 603 -20.99 21.15 42.69
C GLN A 603 -21.42 20.16 41.61
N TYR A 604 -21.64 18.91 42.02
CA TYR A 604 -22.10 17.82 41.15
C TYR A 604 -23.62 17.79 40.94
N ARG A 605 -24.31 18.89 41.24
CA ARG A 605 -25.72 19.12 40.93
C ARG A 605 -25.86 20.53 40.35
N ARG A 606 -26.29 20.67 39.10
CA ARG A 606 -26.48 21.97 38.43
C ARG A 606 -27.65 21.96 37.45
N CYS A 607 -28.26 23.14 37.32
CA CYS A 607 -29.15 23.45 36.20
C CYS A 607 -28.38 23.47 34.88
N LEU A 608 -28.99 22.93 33.83
CA LEU A 608 -28.48 22.97 32.47
C LEU A 608 -29.65 23.29 31.53
N CYS A 609 -29.60 24.44 30.85
CA CYS A 609 -30.66 24.87 29.93
C CYS A 609 -30.42 24.35 28.50
N GLY A 610 -31.33 24.69 27.58
CA GLY A 610 -31.32 24.13 26.23
C GLY A 610 -30.19 24.66 25.36
N GLU A 611 -29.53 23.77 24.61
CA GLU A 611 -28.29 24.01 23.86
C GLU A 611 -27.09 24.42 24.75
N GLU A 612 -27.14 24.07 26.05
CA GLU A 612 -26.03 24.27 26.99
C GLU A 612 -25.26 22.97 27.28
N ARG A 613 -24.05 23.13 27.81
CA ARG A 613 -23.22 22.05 28.33
C ARG A 613 -22.47 22.50 29.58
N GLU A 614 -22.24 21.58 30.51
CA GLU A 614 -21.49 21.83 31.74
C GLU A 614 -20.43 20.73 31.93
N THR A 615 -19.26 21.07 32.49
CA THR A 615 -18.17 20.11 32.68
C THR A 615 -17.84 19.87 34.15
N PHE A 616 -18.09 18.65 34.60
CA PHE A 616 -17.76 18.17 35.95
C PHE A 616 -16.40 17.49 35.93
N THR A 617 -15.63 17.62 37.02
CA THR A 617 -14.26 17.07 37.10
C THR A 617 -14.11 16.18 38.33
N TRP A 618 -13.24 15.16 38.25
CA TRP A 618 -12.73 14.40 39.39
C TRP A 618 -11.23 14.23 39.24
N VAL A 619 -10.51 14.23 40.36
CA VAL A 619 -9.08 13.91 40.39
C VAL A 619 -8.94 12.39 40.56
N LEU A 620 -8.41 11.69 39.55
CA LEU A 620 -8.18 10.24 39.58
C LEU A 620 -6.71 9.90 39.77
N THR A 621 -6.43 8.82 40.48
CA THR A 621 -5.11 8.16 40.54
C THR A 621 -5.26 6.69 40.16
N ALA A 622 -4.46 6.23 39.20
CA ALA A 622 -4.49 4.82 38.75
C ALA A 622 -3.62 3.93 39.64
N THR A 623 -4.22 2.92 40.29
CA THR A 623 -3.51 2.02 41.23
C THR A 623 -3.18 0.66 40.60
N THR A 624 -4.09 0.07 39.82
CA THR A 624 -3.90 -1.24 39.19
C THR A 624 -3.38 -1.11 37.75
N LEU A 625 -2.45 -2.00 37.37
CA LEU A 625 -1.91 -2.08 36.01
C LEU A 625 -2.90 -2.72 35.01
N GLY A 626 -2.77 -2.38 33.73
CA GLY A 626 -3.56 -2.97 32.65
C GLY A 626 -4.78 -2.13 32.24
N ARG A 627 -5.91 -2.79 31.96
CA ARG A 627 -7.14 -2.14 31.46
C ARG A 627 -8.09 -1.85 32.61
N VAL A 628 -8.22 -0.58 32.97
CA VAL A 628 -9.05 -0.08 34.08
C VAL A 628 -10.34 0.53 33.54
N ASN A 629 -11.50 0.13 34.07
CA ASN A 629 -12.80 0.63 33.61
C ASN A 629 -13.31 1.76 34.52
N ILE A 630 -13.40 2.97 33.97
CA ILE A 630 -13.93 4.18 34.62
C ILE A 630 -15.41 4.30 34.24
N THR A 631 -16.30 4.48 35.23
CA THR A 631 -17.76 4.55 35.04
C THR A 631 -18.32 5.83 35.64
N VAL A 632 -19.02 6.64 34.83
CA VAL A 632 -19.65 7.90 35.24
C VAL A 632 -21.12 7.89 34.83
N SER A 633 -22.01 8.37 35.70
CA SER A 633 -23.47 8.36 35.51
C SER A 633 -24.02 9.78 35.66
N ALA A 634 -24.72 10.29 34.65
CA ALA A 634 -25.40 11.59 34.69
C ALA A 634 -26.94 11.40 34.70
N GLU A 635 -27.62 11.93 35.71
CA GLU A 635 -29.06 11.81 35.94
C GLU A 635 -29.75 13.17 35.80
N ALA A 636 -30.88 13.21 35.08
CA ALA A 636 -31.83 14.30 35.11
C ALA A 636 -32.82 14.12 36.29
N LEU A 637 -32.67 14.95 37.31
CA LEU A 637 -33.48 14.92 38.53
C LEU A 637 -34.84 15.60 38.34
N SER A 638 -35.87 15.05 38.98
CA SER A 638 -37.17 15.71 39.16
C SER A 638 -37.12 16.62 40.40
N THR A 639 -37.16 17.94 40.21
CA THR A 639 -37.09 18.92 41.31
C THR A 639 -38.13 20.03 41.17
N GLU A 640 -38.67 20.49 42.30
CA GLU A 640 -39.48 21.73 42.36
C GLU A 640 -38.62 23.01 42.34
N GLU A 641 -37.30 22.87 42.52
CA GLU A 641 -36.32 23.96 42.30
C GLU A 641 -36.36 24.43 40.84
N LEU A 642 -36.52 25.73 40.63
CA LEU A 642 -36.50 26.35 39.30
C LEU A 642 -35.07 26.56 38.80
N CYS A 643 -34.85 26.33 37.51
CA CYS A 643 -33.62 26.72 36.84
C CYS A 643 -33.73 28.18 36.37
N GLY A 644 -33.36 29.09 37.27
CA GLY A 644 -33.60 30.52 37.09
C GLY A 644 -35.10 30.82 37.13
N ASN A 645 -35.71 31.01 35.96
CA ASN A 645 -37.14 31.24 35.80
C ASN A 645 -37.88 30.05 35.14
N GLU A 646 -37.18 29.00 34.70
CA GLU A 646 -37.80 27.85 34.03
C GLU A 646 -38.05 26.67 34.98
N VAL A 647 -39.16 25.98 34.76
CA VAL A 647 -39.50 24.75 35.48
C VAL A 647 -38.64 23.60 34.94
N VAL A 648 -37.94 22.91 35.84
CA VAL A 648 -37.13 21.72 35.50
C VAL A 648 -38.01 20.65 34.86
N THR A 649 -37.52 20.08 33.77
CA THR A 649 -38.16 18.92 33.12
C THR A 649 -37.25 17.70 33.10
N VAL A 650 -37.86 16.52 33.12
CA VAL A 650 -37.17 15.23 33.04
C VAL A 650 -37.47 14.60 31.68
N PRO A 651 -36.47 14.11 30.92
CA PRO A 651 -36.71 13.47 29.63
C PRO A 651 -37.35 12.08 29.79
N GLU A 652 -38.37 11.78 28.97
CA GLU A 652 -39.14 10.51 29.02
C GLU A 652 -38.32 9.25 28.65
N ARG A 653 -37.12 9.43 28.09
CA ARG A 653 -36.17 8.39 27.70
C ARG A 653 -34.74 8.89 27.91
N GLY A 654 -33.86 8.03 28.44
CA GLY A 654 -32.49 8.43 28.80
C GLY A 654 -32.48 9.43 29.95
N GLN A 655 -33.21 9.14 31.03
CA GLN A 655 -33.19 9.98 32.23
C GLN A 655 -31.83 9.90 32.94
N ILE A 656 -31.19 8.73 32.87
CA ILE A 656 -29.84 8.49 33.37
C ILE A 656 -29.00 8.03 32.19
N ASP A 657 -27.82 8.62 32.00
CA ASP A 657 -26.84 8.24 30.98
C ASP A 657 -25.52 7.84 31.67
N THR A 658 -25.20 6.54 31.60
CA THR A 658 -24.07 5.93 32.30
C THR A 658 -23.01 5.50 31.30
N VAL A 659 -21.84 6.11 31.31
CA VAL A 659 -20.72 5.84 30.39
C VAL A 659 -19.60 5.08 31.08
N VAL A 660 -19.20 3.96 30.47
CA VAL A 660 -18.01 3.19 30.83
C VAL A 660 -16.91 3.38 29.78
N ARG A 661 -15.72 3.80 30.20
CA ARG A 661 -14.53 3.89 29.32
C ARG A 661 -13.34 3.16 29.95
N THR A 662 -12.62 2.39 29.12
CA THR A 662 -11.40 1.71 29.53
C THR A 662 -10.18 2.63 29.34
N LEU A 663 -9.40 2.82 30.39
CA LEU A 663 -8.09 3.46 30.38
C LEU A 663 -6.98 2.39 30.41
N LEU A 664 -5.88 2.62 29.70
CA LEU A 664 -4.69 1.77 29.75
C LEU A 664 -3.67 2.34 30.76
N VAL A 665 -3.43 1.59 31.83
CA VAL A 665 -2.41 1.87 32.86
C VAL A 665 -1.17 1.03 32.55
N LYS A 666 -0.06 1.71 32.22
CA LYS A 666 1.23 1.09 31.89
C LYS A 666 2.12 1.00 33.15
N PRO A 667 2.96 -0.05 33.29
CA PRO A 667 4.00 -0.07 34.30
C PRO A 667 5.09 0.96 33.99
N GLU A 668 5.71 1.45 35.04
CA GLU A 668 6.91 2.28 35.02
C GLU A 668 8.16 1.52 34.54
N GLY A 669 9.25 2.23 34.25
CA GLY A 669 10.52 1.62 33.84
C GLY A 669 10.52 1.04 32.41
N ILE A 670 11.37 0.04 32.19
CA ILE A 670 11.73 -0.52 30.87
C ILE A 670 11.34 -1.99 30.80
N GLU A 671 10.50 -2.37 29.83
CA GLU A 671 10.16 -3.77 29.54
C GLU A 671 11.41 -4.54 29.09
N GLN A 672 11.72 -5.65 29.79
CA GLN A 672 12.65 -6.69 29.35
C GLN A 672 11.86 -7.92 28.91
N THR A 673 12.45 -8.77 28.07
CA THR A 673 11.87 -10.04 27.66
C THR A 673 12.97 -11.10 27.57
N ILE A 674 12.76 -12.22 28.26
CA ILE A 674 13.63 -13.41 28.28
C ILE A 674 12.87 -14.57 27.63
N SER A 675 13.57 -15.47 26.94
CA SER A 675 12.98 -16.69 26.38
C SER A 675 13.79 -17.93 26.74
N HIS A 676 13.10 -18.97 27.21
CA HIS A 676 13.65 -20.29 27.46
C HIS A 676 13.07 -21.27 26.44
N ASN A 677 13.93 -21.85 25.60
CA ASN A 677 13.53 -22.71 24.49
C ASN A 677 13.86 -24.18 24.77
N ALA A 678 13.18 -25.09 24.07
CA ALA A 678 13.45 -26.51 24.06
C ALA A 678 13.02 -27.14 22.73
N LEU A 679 13.91 -27.94 22.12
CA LEU A 679 13.53 -28.88 21.06
C LEU A 679 13.44 -30.27 21.68
N LEU A 680 12.22 -30.83 21.76
CA LEU A 680 11.94 -32.11 22.39
C LEU A 680 11.55 -33.13 21.30
N CYS A 681 12.39 -34.14 21.08
CA CYS A 681 12.19 -35.18 20.07
C CYS A 681 12.04 -36.56 20.74
N PRO A 682 10.80 -37.03 21.01
CA PRO A 682 10.54 -38.24 21.79
C PRO A 682 10.78 -39.59 21.07
N GLN A 683 11.48 -39.59 19.93
CA GLN A 683 11.69 -40.79 19.09
C GLN A 683 12.49 -41.90 19.77
N GLU A 684 13.28 -41.58 20.79
CA GLU A 684 14.04 -42.56 21.60
C GLU A 684 13.37 -42.83 22.97
N GLY A 685 12.21 -42.23 23.25
CA GLY A 685 11.49 -42.31 24.51
C GLY A 685 10.96 -40.96 25.00
N ALA A 686 10.24 -40.96 26.13
CA ALA A 686 9.71 -39.73 26.72
C ALA A 686 10.83 -38.78 27.16
N VAL A 687 10.82 -37.53 26.69
CA VAL A 687 11.83 -36.52 27.01
C VAL A 687 11.24 -35.48 27.96
N GLU A 688 11.95 -35.15 29.03
CA GLU A 688 11.54 -34.17 30.04
C GLU A 688 12.60 -33.08 30.22
N LYS A 689 12.18 -31.81 30.30
CA LYS A 689 13.05 -30.65 30.56
C LYS A 689 12.39 -29.72 31.58
N ALA A 690 13.08 -29.47 32.68
CA ALA A 690 12.69 -28.43 33.64
C ALA A 690 13.16 -27.04 33.18
N VAL A 691 12.34 -26.03 33.43
CA VAL A 691 12.63 -24.61 33.21
C VAL A 691 12.27 -23.83 34.46
N THR A 692 13.25 -23.15 35.06
CA THR A 692 13.02 -22.21 36.16
C THR A 692 12.77 -20.81 35.57
N LEU A 693 11.70 -20.17 35.99
CA LEU A 693 11.44 -18.75 35.73
C LEU A 693 11.85 -17.95 36.96
N GLU A 694 12.94 -17.20 36.84
CA GLU A 694 13.51 -16.35 37.88
C GLU A 694 13.21 -14.87 37.56
N LEU A 695 13.11 -14.05 38.62
CA LEU A 695 12.98 -12.59 38.51
C LEU A 695 14.22 -11.94 39.14
N PRO A 696 14.73 -10.82 38.59
CA PRO A 696 15.87 -10.12 39.19
C PRO A 696 15.46 -9.46 40.52
N GLU A 697 16.45 -9.17 41.38
CA GLU A 697 16.22 -8.54 42.70
C GLU A 697 15.49 -7.18 42.62
N VAL A 698 15.61 -6.49 41.48
CA VAL A 698 14.96 -5.19 41.24
C VAL A 698 14.10 -5.27 39.98
N PHE A 699 12.79 -5.34 40.17
CA PHE A 699 11.78 -5.31 39.11
C PHE A 699 10.53 -4.55 39.57
N VAL A 700 9.66 -4.20 38.62
CA VAL A 700 8.41 -3.47 38.89
C VAL A 700 7.30 -4.47 39.25
N GLU A 701 6.82 -4.44 40.49
CA GLU A 701 5.78 -5.36 40.96
C GLU A 701 4.51 -5.30 40.08
N GLY A 702 3.99 -6.47 39.69
CA GLY A 702 2.81 -6.60 38.82
C GLY A 702 3.04 -6.35 37.34
N SER A 703 4.26 -6.00 36.91
CA SER A 703 4.62 -5.92 35.48
C SER A 703 4.83 -7.28 34.81
N THR A 704 4.96 -8.34 35.61
CA THR A 704 5.32 -9.69 35.20
C THR A 704 4.24 -10.36 34.35
N LYS A 705 4.66 -10.96 33.23
CA LYS A 705 3.83 -11.80 32.36
C LYS A 705 4.68 -12.97 31.86
N ALA A 706 4.12 -14.16 31.76
CA ALA A 706 4.79 -15.26 31.08
C ALA A 706 3.81 -15.97 30.13
N SER A 707 4.30 -16.34 28.94
CA SER A 707 3.55 -17.19 28.01
C SER A 707 4.34 -18.46 27.67
N LEU A 708 3.63 -19.57 27.62
CA LEU A 708 4.10 -20.84 27.10
C LEU A 708 3.63 -21.00 25.67
N SER A 709 4.45 -21.57 24.81
CA SER A 709 4.05 -21.94 23.45
C SER A 709 4.61 -23.26 22.98
N VAL A 710 3.83 -23.97 22.14
CA VAL A 710 4.16 -25.28 21.57
C VAL A 710 3.91 -25.25 20.05
N LEU A 711 4.82 -25.88 19.30
CA LEU A 711 4.86 -26.01 17.84
C LEU A 711 5.39 -27.39 17.44
N GLY A 712 5.02 -27.89 16.26
CA GLY A 712 5.52 -29.17 15.72
C GLY A 712 6.69 -29.05 14.73
N ASP A 713 7.20 -27.83 14.51
CA ASP A 713 8.23 -27.54 13.51
C ASP A 713 9.36 -26.70 14.13
N LEU A 714 10.61 -27.00 13.79
CA LEU A 714 11.82 -26.29 14.25
C LEU A 714 11.83 -24.81 13.83
N MET A 715 11.25 -24.51 12.66
CA MET A 715 11.06 -23.16 12.16
C MET A 715 9.68 -22.61 12.57
N GLY A 716 8.94 -23.31 13.44
CA GLY A 716 7.58 -22.97 13.84
C GLY A 716 7.41 -21.58 14.45
N ARG A 717 8.36 -21.09 15.27
CA ARG A 717 8.27 -19.72 15.84
C ARG A 717 8.44 -18.65 14.76
N ALA A 718 9.31 -18.90 13.78
CA ALA A 718 9.43 -18.08 12.59
C ALA A 718 8.14 -18.13 11.73
N MET A 719 7.39 -19.24 11.76
CA MET A 719 6.15 -19.41 11.00
C MET A 719 4.86 -18.99 11.75
N LYS A 720 4.91 -18.75 13.08
CA LYS A 720 3.79 -18.28 13.94
C LYS A 720 2.97 -17.19 13.25
N ASN A 721 3.68 -16.16 12.80
CA ASN A 721 3.14 -15.08 11.98
C ASN A 721 3.81 -15.15 10.61
N LEU A 722 3.56 -16.18 9.81
CA LEU A 722 4.07 -16.19 8.44
C LEU A 722 3.63 -14.95 7.65
N ASP A 723 2.49 -14.35 8.05
CA ASP A 723 1.97 -13.10 7.54
C ASP A 723 2.75 -11.83 7.95
N SER A 724 3.65 -11.91 8.94
CA SER A 724 4.54 -10.82 9.39
C SER A 724 6.04 -11.16 9.40
N LEU A 725 6.47 -12.43 9.33
CA LEU A 725 7.86 -12.79 9.04
C LEU A 725 8.12 -12.85 7.53
N LEU A 726 7.10 -13.18 6.71
CA LEU A 726 7.03 -12.62 5.37
C LEU A 726 6.74 -11.11 5.50
N ASP A 727 7.74 -10.36 5.95
CA ASP A 727 7.67 -8.92 6.07
C ASP A 727 7.93 -8.29 4.69
N MET A 728 7.32 -7.13 4.43
CA MET A 728 7.58 -6.38 3.21
C MET A 728 8.99 -5.79 3.28
N PRO A 729 9.87 -6.06 2.30
CA PRO A 729 11.20 -5.47 2.28
C PRO A 729 11.11 -3.93 2.19
N PHE A 730 11.62 -3.26 3.23
CA PHE A 730 11.64 -1.80 3.34
C PHE A 730 12.93 -1.32 3.99
N GLY A 731 13.13 0.00 3.96
CA GLY A 731 14.33 0.66 4.46
C GLY A 731 15.33 0.94 3.35
N CYS A 732 16.59 1.10 3.74
CA CYS A 732 17.77 1.19 2.87
C CYS A 732 18.13 -0.18 2.26
N GLY A 733 19.14 -0.27 1.37
CA GLY A 733 19.50 -1.52 0.70
C GLY A 733 19.93 -2.64 1.66
N GLU A 734 20.63 -2.29 2.74
CA GLU A 734 20.94 -3.25 3.82
C GLU A 734 19.64 -3.79 4.43
N GLN A 735 18.81 -2.91 5.01
CA GLN A 735 17.52 -3.23 5.64
C GLN A 735 16.56 -4.01 4.74
N ASN A 736 16.52 -3.66 3.45
CA ASN A 736 15.73 -4.34 2.44
C ASN A 736 16.20 -5.79 2.25
N MET A 737 17.51 -6.01 2.22
CA MET A 737 18.08 -7.36 2.11
C MET A 737 17.95 -8.19 3.40
N ILE A 738 17.94 -7.57 4.60
CA ILE A 738 17.59 -8.25 5.88
C ILE A 738 16.25 -8.99 5.75
N ARG A 739 15.28 -8.37 5.05
CA ARG A 739 13.91 -8.87 4.89
C ARG A 739 13.75 -9.78 3.67
N PHE A 740 14.47 -9.49 2.60
CA PHE A 740 14.46 -10.30 1.38
C PHE A 740 15.01 -11.71 1.58
N ALA A 741 16.11 -11.86 2.33
CA ALA A 741 16.81 -13.14 2.45
C ALA A 741 16.02 -14.19 3.26
N PRO A 742 15.45 -13.91 4.45
CA PRO A 742 14.58 -14.85 5.16
C PRO A 742 13.37 -15.29 4.31
N ASN A 743 12.71 -14.35 3.61
CA ASN A 743 11.59 -14.66 2.71
C ASN A 743 11.96 -15.71 1.64
N LEU A 744 13.22 -15.73 1.19
CA LEU A 744 13.74 -16.70 0.24
C LEU A 744 14.00 -18.08 0.89
N TYR A 745 14.63 -18.12 2.07
CA TYR A 745 14.94 -19.39 2.75
C TYR A 745 13.71 -20.07 3.35
N ILE A 746 12.76 -19.30 3.89
CA ILE A 746 11.46 -19.81 4.37
C ILE A 746 10.67 -20.41 3.20
N LEU A 747 10.62 -19.74 2.05
CA LEU A 747 9.97 -20.26 0.85
C LEU A 747 10.63 -21.55 0.34
N ARG A 748 11.96 -21.66 0.43
CA ARG A 748 12.72 -22.88 0.13
C ARG A 748 12.46 -24.00 1.13
N TYR A 749 12.35 -23.69 2.42
CA TYR A 749 12.03 -24.67 3.47
C TYR A 749 10.66 -25.30 3.26
N LEU A 750 9.64 -24.45 3.10
CA LEU A 750 8.26 -24.88 2.87
C LEU A 750 8.09 -25.64 1.55
N GLU A 751 8.85 -25.30 0.49
CA GLU A 751 8.80 -26.04 -0.77
C GLU A 751 9.45 -27.44 -0.67
N ILE A 752 10.49 -27.62 0.14
CA ILE A 752 11.16 -28.92 0.29
C ILE A 752 10.41 -29.83 1.29
N THR A 753 9.77 -29.27 2.33
CA THR A 753 8.97 -30.05 3.30
C THR A 753 7.52 -30.30 2.87
N GLU A 754 7.15 -29.96 1.64
CA GLU A 754 5.77 -30.02 1.11
C GLU A 754 4.74 -29.14 1.85
N GLN A 755 5.15 -28.33 2.82
CA GLN A 755 4.28 -27.49 3.67
C GLN A 755 3.82 -26.17 2.99
N LEU A 756 4.18 -25.93 1.72
CA LEU A 756 3.94 -24.66 1.02
C LEU A 756 2.54 -24.55 0.38
N THR A 757 1.63 -23.77 0.99
CA THR A 757 0.32 -23.47 0.36
C THR A 757 0.41 -22.45 -0.79
N PRO A 758 -0.56 -22.43 -1.74
CA PRO A 758 -0.59 -21.46 -2.83
C PRO A 758 -0.68 -20.00 -2.37
N GLU A 759 -1.41 -19.72 -1.30
CA GLU A 759 -1.62 -18.39 -0.71
C GLU A 759 -0.30 -17.82 -0.20
N ILE A 760 0.44 -18.66 0.54
CA ILE A 760 1.78 -18.38 1.06
C ILE A 760 2.74 -18.13 -0.09
N LYS A 761 2.80 -19.04 -1.07
CA LYS A 761 3.68 -18.93 -2.24
C LYS A 761 3.44 -17.62 -3.00
N ARG A 762 2.17 -17.24 -3.20
CA ARG A 762 1.76 -15.97 -3.83
C ARG A 762 2.19 -14.75 -3.00
N LYS A 763 2.03 -14.78 -1.67
CA LYS A 763 2.41 -13.67 -0.78
C LYS A 763 3.93 -13.48 -0.75
N ALA A 764 4.70 -14.56 -0.51
CA ALA A 764 6.16 -14.55 -0.52
C ALA A 764 6.73 -14.04 -1.86
N ILE A 765 6.23 -14.54 -3.00
CA ILE A 765 6.67 -14.08 -4.33
C ILE A 765 6.38 -12.59 -4.57
N ASN A 766 5.28 -12.06 -4.05
CA ASN A 766 4.99 -10.62 -4.17
C ASN A 766 5.96 -9.76 -3.34
N TYR A 767 6.37 -10.21 -2.16
CA TYR A 767 7.39 -9.51 -1.37
C TYR A 767 8.79 -9.64 -1.96
N LEU A 768 9.17 -10.81 -2.50
CA LEU A 768 10.44 -10.97 -3.23
C LEU A 768 10.47 -10.02 -4.45
N LYS A 769 9.39 -9.92 -5.23
CA LYS A 769 9.28 -8.93 -6.33
C LYS A 769 9.43 -7.48 -5.82
N SER A 770 8.73 -7.13 -4.74
CA SER A 770 8.78 -5.79 -4.16
C SER A 770 10.17 -5.43 -3.64
N GLY A 771 10.82 -6.33 -2.91
CA GLY A 771 12.17 -6.14 -2.37
C GLY A 771 13.24 -6.12 -3.45
N PHE A 772 13.14 -6.96 -4.48
CA PHE A 772 14.01 -6.88 -5.65
C PHE A 772 13.88 -5.51 -6.35
N GLN A 773 12.66 -5.06 -6.60
CA GLN A 773 12.41 -3.78 -7.27
C GLN A 773 12.79 -2.56 -6.39
N ARG A 774 12.71 -2.68 -5.06
CA ARG A 774 13.25 -1.71 -4.11
C ARG A 774 14.79 -1.70 -4.14
N GLU A 775 15.44 -2.86 -4.16
CA GLU A 775 16.89 -3.00 -4.14
C GLU A 775 17.57 -2.41 -5.39
N LEU A 776 16.90 -2.44 -6.54
CA LEU A 776 17.42 -1.81 -7.76
C LEU A 776 17.63 -0.29 -7.64
N ASN A 777 17.00 0.38 -6.68
CA ASN A 777 17.27 1.81 -6.39
C ASN A 777 18.61 2.01 -5.66
N TYR A 778 19.16 0.97 -5.04
CA TYR A 778 20.44 0.95 -4.33
C TYR A 778 21.60 0.45 -5.20
N LYS A 779 21.33 0.20 -6.50
CA LYS A 779 22.32 -0.19 -7.50
C LYS A 779 23.06 1.02 -8.11
N HIS A 780 24.36 0.89 -8.25
CA HIS A 780 25.24 1.80 -8.99
C HIS A 780 25.27 1.50 -10.50
N SER A 781 25.81 2.43 -11.28
CA SER A 781 25.97 2.30 -12.74
C SER A 781 27.02 1.25 -13.15
N ASP A 782 27.95 0.91 -12.25
CA ASP A 782 29.04 -0.04 -12.49
C ASP A 782 28.64 -1.52 -12.25
N GLY A 783 27.46 -1.78 -11.69
CA GLY A 783 26.98 -3.12 -11.34
C GLY A 783 26.81 -3.36 -9.84
N SER A 784 27.44 -2.54 -9.00
CA SER A 784 27.53 -2.73 -7.54
C SER A 784 26.32 -2.21 -6.75
N TYR A 785 26.28 -2.52 -5.45
CA TYR A 785 25.20 -2.15 -4.51
C TYR A 785 25.79 -1.52 -3.23
N SER A 786 25.11 -0.53 -2.65
CA SER A 786 25.44 0.06 -1.33
C SER A 786 24.19 0.50 -0.58
N ALA A 787 24.24 0.63 0.74
CA ALA A 787 23.08 0.93 1.60
C ALA A 787 22.16 2.05 1.07
N PHE A 788 22.72 3.14 0.55
CA PHE A 788 21.97 4.29 0.03
C PHE A 788 22.19 4.52 -1.47
N GLY A 789 22.67 3.50 -2.19
CA GLY A 789 22.97 3.54 -3.63
C GLY A 789 23.84 4.73 -4.00
N LYS A 790 23.42 5.48 -5.02
CA LYS A 790 24.12 6.65 -5.57
C LYS A 790 24.36 7.82 -4.59
N ARG A 791 23.87 7.75 -3.33
CA ARG A 791 24.29 8.67 -2.25
C ARG A 791 25.64 8.29 -1.65
N ASN A 792 26.04 7.03 -1.73
CA ASN A 792 27.40 6.59 -1.40
C ASN A 792 28.35 6.85 -2.58
N PRO A 793 29.64 7.14 -2.35
CA PRO A 793 30.60 7.38 -3.43
C PRO A 793 31.05 6.10 -4.16
N SER A 794 30.74 4.91 -3.63
CA SER A 794 31.06 3.60 -4.22
C SER A 794 30.14 2.50 -3.68
N GLY A 795 30.02 1.41 -4.43
CA GLY A 795 29.40 0.16 -3.97
C GLY A 795 30.20 -0.55 -2.88
N ASN A 796 29.53 -1.35 -2.05
CA ASN A 796 30.17 -2.21 -1.06
C ASN A 796 30.31 -3.65 -1.56
N THR A 797 31.49 -4.20 -1.36
CA THR A 797 31.90 -5.55 -1.82
C THR A 797 31.13 -6.68 -1.17
N TRP A 798 30.97 -6.64 0.15
CA TRP A 798 30.20 -7.66 0.87
C TRP A 798 28.71 -7.62 0.48
N LEU A 799 28.09 -6.43 0.46
CA LEU A 799 26.67 -6.28 0.12
C LEU A 799 26.39 -6.66 -1.33
N THR A 800 27.27 -6.29 -2.27
CA THR A 800 27.13 -6.68 -3.68
C THR A 800 27.13 -8.20 -3.84
N ALA A 801 27.97 -8.93 -3.08
CA ALA A 801 27.97 -10.38 -3.08
C ALA A 801 26.72 -11.00 -2.40
N PHE A 802 26.24 -10.40 -1.29
CA PHE A 802 25.02 -10.85 -0.61
C PHE A 802 23.75 -10.64 -1.46
N VAL A 803 23.64 -9.50 -2.15
CA VAL A 803 22.59 -9.22 -3.14
C VAL A 803 22.67 -10.21 -4.30
N MET A 804 23.88 -10.45 -4.84
CA MET A 804 24.11 -11.39 -5.93
C MET A 804 23.68 -12.83 -5.56
N LYS A 805 24.11 -13.35 -4.41
CA LYS A 805 23.68 -14.65 -3.84
C LYS A 805 22.16 -14.72 -3.71
N SER A 806 21.56 -13.73 -3.05
CA SER A 806 20.13 -13.72 -2.74
C SER A 806 19.27 -13.62 -4.00
N PHE A 807 19.66 -12.78 -4.97
CA PHE A 807 18.97 -12.67 -6.25
C PHE A 807 19.07 -13.94 -7.06
N GLY A 808 20.27 -14.53 -7.16
CA GLY A 808 20.45 -15.79 -7.89
C GLY A 808 19.64 -16.93 -7.28
N GLY A 809 19.61 -17.08 -5.96
CA GLY A 809 18.72 -18.03 -5.28
C GLY A 809 17.23 -17.77 -5.53
N ALA A 810 16.82 -16.50 -5.65
CA ALA A 810 15.43 -16.12 -5.95
C ALA A 810 14.99 -16.38 -7.41
N THR A 811 15.91 -16.68 -8.34
CA THR A 811 15.56 -17.01 -9.74
C THR A 811 14.62 -18.22 -9.86
N ARG A 812 14.67 -19.15 -8.89
CA ARG A 812 13.75 -20.31 -8.77
C ARG A 812 12.27 -19.90 -8.61
N TYR A 813 12.00 -18.71 -8.08
CA TYR A 813 10.65 -18.24 -7.75
C TYR A 813 10.19 -17.03 -8.55
N MET A 814 11.11 -16.27 -9.17
CA MET A 814 10.78 -15.14 -10.04
C MET A 814 11.83 -14.88 -11.12
N SER A 815 11.37 -14.47 -12.30
CA SER A 815 12.23 -14.14 -13.44
C SER A 815 13.03 -12.85 -13.21
N ILE A 816 14.31 -12.98 -12.88
CA ILE A 816 15.29 -11.88 -12.81
C ILE A 816 16.11 -11.86 -14.10
N LYS A 817 16.32 -10.68 -14.71
CA LYS A 817 17.18 -10.55 -15.90
C LYS A 817 18.65 -10.89 -15.52
N PRO A 818 19.33 -11.84 -16.17
CA PRO A 818 20.69 -12.27 -15.78
C PRO A 818 21.70 -11.14 -15.65
N GLN A 819 21.56 -10.09 -16.48
CA GLN A 819 22.37 -8.87 -16.48
C GLN A 819 22.66 -8.28 -15.09
N HIS A 820 21.75 -8.39 -14.12
CA HIS A 820 21.94 -7.82 -12.77
C HIS A 820 23.00 -8.62 -12.00
N ILE A 821 22.90 -9.95 -12.03
CA ILE A 821 23.86 -10.89 -11.43
C ILE A 821 25.20 -10.79 -12.16
N THR A 822 25.20 -10.82 -13.49
CA THR A 822 26.44 -10.72 -14.29
C THR A 822 27.18 -9.41 -14.03
N SER A 823 26.50 -8.27 -13.93
CA SER A 823 27.15 -6.99 -13.62
C SER A 823 27.77 -6.95 -12.22
N ALA A 824 27.12 -7.58 -11.23
CA ALA A 824 27.66 -7.68 -9.88
C ALA A 824 28.93 -8.56 -9.86
N LYS A 825 28.91 -9.72 -10.56
CA LYS A 825 30.09 -10.59 -10.70
C LYS A 825 31.26 -9.89 -11.39
N VAL A 826 31.01 -9.19 -12.51
CA VAL A 826 32.06 -8.46 -13.24
C VAL A 826 32.70 -7.37 -12.36
N TRP A 827 31.90 -6.63 -11.60
CA TRP A 827 32.41 -5.63 -10.67
C TRP A 827 33.18 -6.23 -9.48
N LEU A 828 32.70 -7.34 -8.91
CA LEU A 828 33.44 -8.06 -7.86
C LEU A 828 34.77 -8.61 -8.39
N SER A 829 34.81 -9.07 -9.64
CA SER A 829 36.04 -9.52 -10.31
C SER A 829 37.04 -8.37 -10.56
N SER A 830 36.60 -7.11 -10.64
CA SER A 830 37.51 -5.96 -10.74
C SER A 830 38.03 -5.46 -9.39
N GLN A 831 37.56 -6.05 -8.28
CA GLN A 831 38.13 -5.87 -6.93
C GLN A 831 39.09 -7.00 -6.52
N GLN A 832 39.37 -7.97 -7.41
CA GLN A 832 40.34 -9.03 -7.16
C GLN A 832 41.78 -8.52 -7.33
N GLN A 833 42.64 -8.82 -6.36
CA GLN A 833 44.06 -8.45 -6.31
C GLN A 833 44.93 -9.49 -7.02
N GLU A 834 46.22 -9.21 -7.21
CA GLU A 834 47.15 -10.08 -7.97
C GLU A 834 47.36 -11.46 -7.31
N ASP A 835 47.20 -11.55 -6.00
CA ASP A 835 47.23 -12.79 -5.21
C ASP A 835 45.94 -13.63 -5.31
N GLY A 836 44.89 -13.10 -5.96
CA GLY A 836 43.57 -13.71 -6.08
C GLY A 836 42.61 -13.37 -4.93
N CYS A 837 43.05 -12.67 -3.88
CA CYS A 837 42.19 -12.21 -2.80
C CYS A 837 41.34 -11.00 -3.25
N ILE A 838 40.23 -10.73 -2.56
CA ILE A 838 39.24 -9.71 -2.96
C ILE A 838 39.31 -8.55 -1.98
N LYS A 839 39.60 -7.36 -2.52
CA LYS A 839 39.80 -6.15 -1.75
C LYS A 839 38.51 -5.67 -1.07
N SER A 840 38.59 -5.28 0.19
CA SER A 840 37.43 -4.78 0.94
C SER A 840 37.10 -3.32 0.59
N VAL A 841 36.25 -3.12 -0.42
CA VAL A 841 35.83 -1.78 -0.91
C VAL A 841 34.38 -1.43 -0.51
N GLY A 842 34.15 -0.13 -0.24
CA GLY A 842 32.86 0.52 0.08
C GLY A 842 32.45 0.45 1.54
N LYS A 843 31.66 1.43 2.02
CA LYS A 843 31.11 1.41 3.40
C LYS A 843 29.87 0.51 3.47
N LEU A 844 29.87 -0.39 4.46
CA LEU A 844 28.69 -1.05 5.02
C LEU A 844 28.38 -0.34 6.35
N PHE A 845 27.11 -0.17 6.70
CA PHE A 845 26.69 0.43 7.98
C PHE A 845 26.33 -0.68 8.95
N HIS A 846 25.59 -1.69 8.49
CA HIS A 846 25.33 -2.94 9.21
C HIS A 846 26.57 -3.84 9.27
N ASN A 847 27.51 -3.54 10.18
CA ASN A 847 28.70 -4.38 10.36
C ASN A 847 28.37 -5.80 10.81
N GLU A 848 27.26 -6.00 11.54
CA GLU A 848 26.72 -7.32 11.86
C GLU A 848 26.22 -8.10 10.63
N MET A 849 25.69 -7.45 9.58
CA MET A 849 25.38 -8.13 8.32
C MET A 849 26.65 -8.73 7.71
N LYS A 850 27.80 -8.07 7.88
CA LYS A 850 29.10 -8.61 7.49
C LYS A 850 29.45 -9.90 8.26
N GLY A 851 28.85 -10.14 9.42
CA GLY A 851 29.21 -11.24 10.30
C GLY A 851 30.66 -11.15 10.77
N GLY A 852 31.30 -12.29 11.01
CA GLY A 852 32.71 -12.34 11.40
C GLY A 852 33.72 -11.99 10.28
N VAL A 853 33.24 -11.57 9.10
CA VAL A 853 34.00 -11.29 7.85
C VAL A 853 34.76 -9.95 7.93
N SER A 854 35.58 -9.77 8.97
CA SER A 854 36.36 -8.54 9.21
C SER A 854 37.34 -8.20 8.09
N ASP A 855 38.04 -9.21 7.56
CA ASP A 855 39.25 -9.11 6.76
C ASP A 855 39.08 -9.63 5.31
N GLU A 856 40.08 -9.35 4.46
CA GLU A 856 40.03 -9.68 3.03
C GLU A 856 40.02 -11.18 2.75
N VAL A 857 40.65 -12.00 3.59
CA VAL A 857 40.64 -13.48 3.45
C VAL A 857 39.23 -14.02 3.67
N LYS A 858 38.57 -13.65 4.77
CA LYS A 858 37.17 -14.05 4.99
C LYS A 858 36.25 -13.46 3.93
N LEU A 859 36.50 -12.24 3.45
CA LEU A 859 35.70 -11.62 2.39
C LEU A 859 35.82 -12.44 1.11
N THR A 860 37.04 -12.84 0.72
CA THR A 860 37.26 -13.78 -0.38
C THR A 860 36.53 -15.10 -0.16
N ALA A 861 36.55 -15.67 1.05
CA ALA A 861 35.85 -16.92 1.36
C ALA A 861 34.33 -16.79 1.20
N TYR A 862 33.75 -15.69 1.68
CA TYR A 862 32.32 -15.38 1.56
C TYR A 862 31.89 -15.13 0.11
N VAL A 863 32.62 -14.31 -0.65
CA VAL A 863 32.33 -14.05 -2.08
C VAL A 863 32.50 -15.32 -2.92
N THR A 864 33.49 -16.17 -2.59
CA THR A 864 33.71 -17.45 -3.27
C THR A 864 32.56 -18.42 -2.98
N ALA A 865 32.13 -18.56 -1.72
CA ALA A 865 30.95 -19.35 -1.37
C ALA A 865 29.68 -18.84 -2.07
N ALA A 866 29.48 -17.52 -2.11
CA ALA A 866 28.37 -16.89 -2.83
C ALA A 866 28.38 -17.17 -4.34
N LEU A 867 29.55 -17.28 -4.98
CA LEU A 867 29.65 -17.66 -6.40
C LEU A 867 29.38 -19.16 -6.64
N LEU A 868 29.86 -20.02 -5.74
CA LEU A 868 29.67 -21.47 -5.79
C LEU A 868 28.20 -21.88 -5.52
N GLU A 869 27.53 -21.24 -4.56
CA GLU A 869 26.08 -21.43 -4.30
C GLU A 869 25.21 -21.12 -5.53
N LEU A 870 25.68 -20.24 -6.42
CA LEU A 870 25.02 -19.88 -7.67
C LEU A 870 25.34 -20.82 -8.85
N GLY A 871 26.06 -21.91 -8.60
CA GLY A 871 26.47 -22.87 -9.63
C GLY A 871 27.60 -22.37 -10.53
N THR A 872 28.43 -21.43 -10.06
CA THR A 872 29.68 -21.10 -10.76
C THR A 872 30.67 -22.25 -10.56
N ASN A 873 31.14 -22.88 -11.64
CA ASN A 873 32.14 -23.95 -11.56
C ASN A 873 33.42 -23.48 -10.84
N SER A 874 34.07 -24.38 -10.09
CA SER A 874 35.37 -24.14 -9.45
C SER A 874 36.52 -23.87 -10.44
N THR A 875 36.31 -24.15 -11.73
CA THR A 875 37.20 -23.84 -12.86
C THR A 875 37.02 -22.42 -13.43
N ASP A 876 36.11 -21.60 -12.88
CA ASP A 876 35.97 -20.20 -13.27
C ASP A 876 37.21 -19.39 -12.85
N PRO A 877 37.79 -18.55 -13.72
CA PRO A 877 39.06 -17.86 -13.43
C PRO A 877 39.06 -17.00 -12.15
N MET A 878 37.92 -16.40 -11.78
CA MET A 878 37.80 -15.61 -10.55
C MET A 878 37.77 -16.52 -9.32
N VAL A 879 37.00 -17.62 -9.40
CA VAL A 879 36.84 -18.62 -8.34
C VAL A 879 38.15 -19.39 -8.11
N GLN A 880 38.82 -19.84 -9.16
CA GLN A 880 40.08 -20.58 -9.07
C GLN A 880 41.20 -19.74 -8.43
N ARG A 881 41.30 -18.45 -8.78
CA ARG A 881 42.24 -17.51 -8.14
C ARG A 881 41.90 -17.27 -6.67
N SER A 882 40.63 -17.07 -6.36
CA SER A 882 40.17 -16.90 -4.98
C SER A 882 40.46 -18.14 -4.13
N LEU A 883 40.15 -19.34 -4.61
CA LEU A 883 40.48 -20.61 -3.93
C LEU A 883 42.00 -20.77 -3.72
N SER A 884 42.84 -20.23 -4.62
CA SER A 884 44.30 -20.24 -4.48
C SER A 884 44.77 -19.30 -3.34
N CYS A 885 44.23 -18.08 -3.27
CA CYS A 885 44.39 -17.17 -2.13
C CYS A 885 43.97 -17.86 -0.81
N LEU A 886 42.79 -18.50 -0.78
CA LEU A 886 42.24 -19.11 0.42
C LEU A 886 43.05 -20.31 0.92
N ARG A 887 43.60 -21.14 0.02
CA ARG A 887 44.54 -22.22 0.40
C ARG A 887 45.80 -21.65 1.05
N LEU A 888 46.46 -20.68 0.40
CA LEU A 888 47.68 -20.03 0.93
C LEU A 888 47.46 -19.25 2.25
N ALA A 889 46.22 -18.83 2.51
CA ALA A 889 45.83 -18.24 3.78
C ALA A 889 45.53 -19.30 4.86
N SER A 890 44.94 -20.44 4.50
CA SER A 890 44.49 -21.47 5.45
C SER A 890 45.59 -22.01 6.36
N ASP A 891 46.82 -22.17 5.85
CA ASP A 891 48.01 -22.58 6.63
C ASP A 891 48.40 -21.60 7.75
N LYS A 892 47.78 -20.42 7.82
CA LYS A 892 48.14 -19.30 8.72
C LYS A 892 46.97 -18.83 9.59
N ILE A 893 45.81 -19.50 9.55
CA ILE A 893 44.57 -19.05 10.18
C ILE A 893 44.39 -19.70 11.57
N ASN A 894 44.61 -18.89 12.61
CA ASN A 894 44.31 -19.24 14.01
C ASN A 894 42.91 -18.74 14.43
N SER A 895 41.90 -18.79 13.55
CA SER A 895 40.57 -18.21 13.82
C SER A 895 39.45 -19.20 13.49
N THR A 896 38.77 -19.70 14.53
CA THR A 896 37.62 -20.63 14.45
C THR A 896 36.58 -20.18 13.43
N TYR A 897 36.26 -18.88 13.40
CA TYR A 897 35.34 -18.29 12.43
C TYR A 897 35.77 -18.52 10.98
N ALA A 898 37.03 -18.20 10.68
CA ALA A 898 37.55 -18.35 9.34
C ALA A 898 37.66 -19.83 8.95
N THR A 899 38.02 -20.72 9.88
CA THR A 899 38.00 -22.17 9.67
C THR A 899 36.59 -22.68 9.35
N ALA A 900 35.56 -22.21 10.07
CA ALA A 900 34.16 -22.58 9.82
C ALA A 900 33.70 -22.12 8.42
N LEU A 901 33.90 -20.83 8.08
CA LEU A 901 33.54 -20.30 6.76
C LEU A 901 34.31 -21.00 5.62
N LEU A 902 35.62 -21.23 5.78
CA LEU A 902 36.43 -21.96 4.81
C LEU A 902 35.97 -23.42 4.64
N SER A 903 35.57 -24.10 5.71
CA SER A 903 35.06 -25.47 5.60
C SER A 903 33.81 -25.54 4.72
N TYR A 904 32.95 -24.51 4.76
CA TYR A 904 31.81 -24.38 3.87
C TYR A 904 32.24 -24.02 2.43
N THR A 905 33.13 -23.04 2.25
CA THR A 905 33.64 -22.65 0.91
C THR A 905 34.31 -23.83 0.19
N PHE A 906 35.15 -24.61 0.86
CA PHE A 906 35.82 -25.79 0.26
C PHE A 906 34.86 -26.96 0.05
N THR A 907 33.83 -27.13 0.90
CA THR A 907 32.72 -28.07 0.64
C THR A 907 32.01 -27.75 -0.67
N LEU A 908 31.62 -26.50 -0.87
CA LEU A 908 30.97 -26.04 -2.11
C LEU A 908 31.90 -26.12 -3.34
N ALA A 909 33.22 -26.03 -3.15
CA ALA A 909 34.21 -26.15 -4.23
C ALA A 909 34.49 -27.61 -4.66
N GLY A 910 34.02 -28.60 -3.90
CA GLY A 910 34.31 -30.02 -4.11
C GLY A 910 35.69 -30.49 -3.59
N ASP A 911 36.36 -29.68 -2.77
CA ASP A 911 37.69 -29.98 -2.23
C ASP A 911 37.58 -30.81 -0.95
N ASN A 912 37.45 -32.14 -1.14
CA ASN A 912 37.21 -33.08 -0.04
C ASN A 912 38.37 -33.16 0.96
N ASP A 913 39.62 -33.00 0.50
CA ASP A 913 40.81 -33.10 1.35
C ASP A 913 40.90 -31.88 2.30
N MET A 914 40.73 -30.67 1.76
CA MET A 914 40.64 -29.45 2.58
C MET A 914 39.43 -29.49 3.51
N ARG A 915 38.26 -29.94 3.02
CA ARG A 915 37.05 -30.09 3.82
C ARG A 915 37.26 -31.01 5.02
N ALA A 916 37.83 -32.21 4.80
CA ALA A 916 38.08 -33.18 5.86
C ALA A 916 39.06 -32.65 6.91
N ASN A 917 40.13 -31.97 6.49
CA ASN A 917 41.11 -31.36 7.40
C ASN A 917 40.47 -30.24 8.25
N LEU A 918 39.73 -29.32 7.63
CA LEU A 918 39.10 -28.18 8.31
C LEU A 918 37.98 -28.64 9.28
N ILE A 919 37.11 -29.57 8.88
CA ILE A 919 36.07 -30.13 9.75
C ILE A 919 36.70 -30.97 10.88
N GLY A 920 37.77 -31.72 10.59
CA GLY A 920 38.55 -32.46 11.58
C GLY A 920 39.22 -31.56 12.62
N HIS A 921 39.68 -30.36 12.23
CA HIS A 921 40.14 -29.33 13.17
C HIS A 921 38.97 -28.77 14.00
N LEU A 922 37.86 -28.40 13.36
CA LEU A 922 36.67 -27.84 14.02
C LEU A 922 36.12 -28.78 15.09
N ASN A 923 36.08 -30.10 14.85
CA ASN A 923 35.65 -31.08 15.85
C ASN A 923 36.52 -31.08 17.13
N ARG A 924 37.83 -30.81 17.01
CA ARG A 924 38.77 -30.73 18.15
C ARG A 924 38.61 -29.46 19.00
N VAL A 925 38.03 -28.40 18.42
CA VAL A 925 37.77 -27.11 19.09
C VAL A 925 36.27 -26.87 19.31
N ALA A 926 35.45 -27.91 19.18
CA ALA A 926 34.01 -27.85 19.44
C ALA A 926 33.73 -27.85 20.95
N ILE A 927 32.85 -26.95 21.41
CA ILE A 927 32.39 -26.92 22.78
C ILE A 927 31.16 -27.82 22.90
N ILE A 928 31.19 -28.76 23.84
CA ILE A 928 30.14 -29.74 24.07
C ILE A 928 29.58 -29.53 25.48
N THR A 929 28.31 -29.14 25.58
CA THR A 929 27.63 -28.84 26.85
C THR A 929 26.44 -29.79 27.00
N ALA A 930 26.59 -30.81 27.85
CA ALA A 930 25.66 -31.94 27.96
C ALA A 930 25.41 -32.68 26.62
N GLN A 931 24.39 -32.29 25.85
CA GLN A 931 24.08 -32.83 24.52
C GLN A 931 24.13 -31.78 23.39
N ASP A 932 24.49 -30.53 23.71
CA ASP A 932 24.57 -29.41 22.77
C ASP A 932 26.01 -29.25 22.26
N ARG A 933 26.17 -28.87 20.99
CA ARG A 933 27.48 -28.65 20.34
C ARG A 933 27.52 -27.30 19.62
N HIS A 934 28.56 -26.51 19.88
CA HIS A 934 28.72 -25.18 19.28
C HIS A 934 30.19 -24.74 19.20
N TRP A 935 30.41 -23.61 18.56
CA TRP A 935 31.72 -22.95 18.43
C TRP A 935 31.60 -21.47 18.76
N GLU A 936 32.47 -20.97 19.63
CA GLU A 936 32.61 -19.56 19.99
C GLU A 936 34.07 -19.10 19.85
N ARG A 937 34.31 -17.82 20.13
CA ARG A 937 35.67 -17.27 20.33
C ARG A 937 35.95 -16.93 21.79
N ASN A 938 34.93 -16.43 22.48
CA ASN A 938 34.82 -16.11 23.91
C ASN A 938 33.34 -16.32 24.29
N ALA A 939 33.04 -16.50 25.58
CA ALA A 939 31.70 -16.80 26.12
C ALA A 939 30.62 -15.69 25.95
N GLU A 940 30.94 -14.57 25.30
CA GLU A 940 30.01 -13.45 25.03
C GLU A 940 30.03 -13.04 23.52
N ASP A 941 30.45 -13.94 22.62
CA ASP A 941 30.63 -13.62 21.19
C ASP A 941 29.38 -13.93 20.34
N SER A 942 28.70 -12.90 19.82
CA SER A 942 27.50 -13.06 18.95
C SER A 942 27.79 -13.92 17.71
N LEU A 943 29.05 -13.92 17.24
CA LEU A 943 29.48 -14.72 16.09
C LEU A 943 29.32 -16.24 16.31
N ALA A 944 29.09 -16.71 17.54
CA ALA A 944 28.92 -18.13 17.85
C ALA A 944 27.79 -18.79 17.04
N VAL A 945 26.67 -18.09 16.83
CA VAL A 945 25.55 -18.61 16.02
C VAL A 945 25.91 -18.69 14.53
N GLU A 946 26.61 -17.69 13.98
CA GLU A 946 27.04 -17.71 12.57
C GLU A 946 28.09 -18.80 12.32
N MET A 947 29.11 -18.91 13.19
CA MET A 947 30.15 -19.96 13.12
C MET A 947 29.53 -21.35 13.14
N THR A 948 28.70 -21.62 14.13
CA THR A 948 28.03 -22.90 14.34
C THR A 948 27.12 -23.25 13.16
N SER A 949 26.48 -22.25 12.54
CA SER A 949 25.66 -22.44 11.34
C SER A 949 26.50 -22.75 10.08
N TYR A 950 27.68 -22.15 9.88
CA TYR A 950 28.57 -22.53 8.77
C TYR A 950 29.09 -23.96 8.89
N VAL A 951 29.38 -24.45 10.11
CA VAL A 951 29.79 -25.85 10.31
C VAL A 951 28.64 -26.80 9.94
N LEU A 952 27.42 -26.50 10.36
CA LEU A 952 26.22 -27.26 9.97
C LEU A 952 26.01 -27.26 8.44
N LEU A 953 26.22 -26.12 7.78
CA LEU A 953 26.17 -26.02 6.31
C LEU A 953 27.26 -26.84 5.62
N ALA A 954 28.50 -26.86 6.14
CA ALA A 954 29.62 -27.64 5.58
C ALA A 954 29.44 -29.15 5.74
N LEU A 955 28.74 -29.59 6.78
CA LEU A 955 28.32 -30.98 6.96
C LEU A 955 27.24 -31.36 5.95
N LEU A 956 26.13 -30.59 5.90
CA LEU A 956 24.94 -30.94 5.12
C LEU A 956 25.04 -30.68 3.60
N SER A 957 25.94 -29.80 3.15
CA SER A 957 26.03 -29.41 1.73
C SER A 957 27.04 -30.24 0.91
N GLY A 958 27.69 -31.23 1.51
CA GLY A 958 28.69 -32.09 0.85
C GLY A 958 28.36 -33.58 1.00
N PRO A 959 29.19 -34.47 0.43
CA PRO A 959 29.03 -35.91 0.64
C PRO A 959 29.14 -36.27 2.14
N PRO A 960 28.50 -37.35 2.61
CA PRO A 960 28.57 -37.77 4.01
C PRO A 960 30.02 -38.11 4.41
N LEU A 961 30.37 -37.83 5.66
CA LEU A 961 31.67 -38.13 6.26
C LEU A 961 31.48 -39.18 7.36
N SER A 962 32.35 -40.19 7.40
CA SER A 962 32.19 -41.39 8.26
C SER A 962 32.00 -41.08 9.75
N ASP A 963 32.71 -40.06 10.25
CA ASP A 963 32.74 -39.71 11.68
C ASP A 963 31.70 -38.63 12.06
N PHE A 964 30.87 -38.18 11.11
CA PHE A 964 29.95 -37.05 11.25
C PHE A 964 28.56 -37.41 10.72
N ASP A 965 27.82 -38.13 11.55
CA ASP A 965 26.48 -38.63 11.24
C ASP A 965 25.37 -37.57 11.45
N MET A 966 24.11 -38.01 11.37
CA MET A 966 22.98 -37.12 11.66
C MET A 966 22.90 -36.75 13.14
N SER A 967 23.27 -37.62 14.09
CA SER A 967 23.23 -37.28 15.53
C SER A 967 24.22 -36.17 15.90
N TYR A 968 25.41 -36.16 15.27
CA TYR A 968 26.35 -35.03 15.34
C TYR A 968 25.67 -33.72 14.89
N SER A 969 24.96 -33.75 13.76
CA SER A 969 24.22 -32.58 13.25
C SER A 969 23.05 -32.18 14.16
N THR A 970 22.34 -33.13 14.77
CA THR A 970 21.28 -32.88 15.76
C THR A 970 21.82 -32.16 17.01
N SER A 971 23.02 -32.51 17.48
CA SER A 971 23.66 -31.83 18.63
C SER A 971 23.93 -30.34 18.38
N ILE A 972 24.18 -29.96 17.12
CA ILE A 972 24.36 -28.57 16.69
C ILE A 972 23.01 -27.84 16.65
N VAL A 973 22.00 -28.48 16.05
CA VAL A 973 20.69 -27.86 15.87
C VAL A 973 19.92 -27.70 17.18
N ARG A 974 20.11 -28.60 18.14
CA ARG A 974 19.54 -28.44 19.49
C ARG A 974 20.04 -27.15 20.16
N TRP A 975 21.33 -26.84 20.03
CA TRP A 975 21.90 -25.58 20.51
C TRP A 975 21.38 -24.36 19.74
N LEU A 976 21.33 -24.41 18.40
CA LEU A 976 20.76 -23.32 17.59
C LEU A 976 19.28 -23.06 17.93
N ALA A 977 18.50 -24.10 18.23
CA ALA A 977 17.11 -23.96 18.71
C ALA A 977 17.05 -23.29 20.09
N HIS A 978 18.04 -23.51 20.96
CA HIS A 978 18.15 -22.81 22.25
C HIS A 978 18.47 -21.31 22.10
N GLN A 979 19.17 -20.88 21.04
CA GLN A 979 19.55 -19.47 20.80
C GLN A 979 18.48 -18.63 20.06
N GLN A 980 17.33 -19.20 19.68
CA GLN A 980 16.26 -18.41 19.03
C GLN A 980 15.59 -17.41 19.99
N ASN A 981 15.35 -16.19 19.52
CA ASN A 981 14.58 -15.17 20.24
C ASN A 981 13.05 -15.44 20.19
N PRO A 982 12.19 -14.67 20.89
CA PRO A 982 10.73 -14.87 20.89
C PRO A 982 10.06 -14.81 19.50
N CYS A 983 10.73 -14.27 18.49
CA CYS A 983 10.21 -14.14 17.12
C CYS A 983 10.78 -15.20 16.15
N GLY A 984 11.59 -16.16 16.62
CA GLY A 984 12.25 -17.17 15.79
C GLY A 984 13.44 -16.66 14.98
N GLY A 985 13.94 -15.45 15.28
CA GLY A 985 15.24 -14.95 14.80
C GLY A 985 16.34 -15.16 15.83
N PHE A 986 17.52 -14.57 15.60
CA PHE A 986 18.68 -14.62 16.50
C PHE A 986 19.07 -13.20 16.96
N SER A 987 20.29 -13.01 17.46
CA SER A 987 20.75 -11.69 17.95
C SER A 987 20.98 -10.73 16.79
N SER A 988 21.82 -11.12 15.83
CA SER A 988 22.10 -10.32 14.63
C SER A 988 21.36 -10.80 13.37
N THR A 989 21.40 -9.96 12.33
CA THR A 989 20.87 -10.30 11.01
C THR A 989 21.60 -11.46 10.36
N GLN A 990 22.94 -11.46 10.35
CA GLN A 990 23.70 -12.44 9.59
C GLN A 990 23.62 -13.81 10.25
N GLU A 991 23.70 -13.87 11.58
CA GLU A 991 23.32 -15.04 12.37
C GLU A 991 21.95 -15.55 11.94
N THR A 992 20.93 -14.67 11.91
CA THR A 992 19.57 -15.05 11.52
C THR A 992 19.51 -15.61 10.10
N VAL A 993 20.14 -14.98 9.12
CA VAL A 993 20.10 -15.44 7.72
C VAL A 993 20.84 -16.77 7.54
N VAL A 994 22.03 -16.94 8.12
CA VAL A 994 22.84 -18.16 7.97
C VAL A 994 22.26 -19.31 8.81
N ALA A 995 21.76 -19.04 10.02
CA ALA A 995 21.08 -20.04 10.85
C ALA A 995 19.74 -20.48 10.26
N LEU A 996 18.92 -19.57 9.70
CA LEU A 996 17.71 -19.97 8.97
C LEU A 996 18.06 -20.78 7.72
N GLN A 997 19.13 -20.45 6.98
CA GLN A 997 19.61 -21.27 5.85
C GLN A 997 20.03 -22.67 6.32
N ALA A 998 20.77 -22.78 7.43
CA ALA A 998 21.30 -24.03 7.96
C ALA A 998 20.20 -24.92 8.59
N MET A 999 19.34 -24.34 9.42
CA MET A 999 18.18 -25.03 10.02
C MET A 999 17.17 -25.47 8.96
N ALA A 1000 16.94 -24.67 7.89
CA ALA A 1000 16.07 -25.08 6.79
C ALA A 1000 16.62 -26.30 6.04
N LEU A 1001 17.94 -26.38 5.82
CA LEU A 1001 18.58 -27.53 5.18
C LEU A 1001 18.59 -28.77 6.09
N TYR A 1002 18.84 -28.59 7.40
CA TYR A 1002 18.74 -29.68 8.37
C TYR A 1002 17.31 -30.21 8.50
N ALA A 1003 16.34 -29.32 8.72
CA ALA A 1003 14.94 -29.70 8.89
C ALA A 1003 14.40 -30.38 7.63
N ALA A 1004 14.78 -29.91 6.43
CA ALA A 1004 14.49 -30.59 5.17
C ALA A 1004 15.10 -32.01 5.07
N ALA A 1005 16.26 -32.26 5.70
CA ALA A 1005 16.92 -33.58 5.72
C ALA A 1005 16.34 -34.54 6.77
N ILE A 1006 15.72 -34.04 7.84
CA ILE A 1006 15.09 -34.85 8.90
C ILE A 1006 13.55 -34.85 8.88
N PHE A 1007 12.92 -34.17 7.91
CA PHE A 1007 11.46 -34.01 7.88
C PHE A 1007 10.74 -35.33 7.66
N SER A 1008 10.02 -35.76 8.68
CA SER A 1008 9.06 -36.87 8.66
C SER A 1008 7.65 -36.31 8.62
N LYS A 1009 6.85 -36.71 7.62
CA LYS A 1009 5.47 -36.24 7.44
C LYS A 1009 4.50 -36.83 8.46
N ALA A 1010 4.69 -38.12 8.77
CA ALA A 1010 3.94 -38.84 9.80
C ALA A 1010 4.56 -38.68 11.19
N GLY A 1011 3.74 -38.94 12.21
CA GLY A 1011 4.09 -38.87 13.63
C GLY A 1011 3.20 -37.88 14.38
N ALA A 1012 2.86 -38.20 15.62
CA ALA A 1012 2.13 -37.32 16.52
C ALA A 1012 2.79 -37.33 17.90
N SER A 1013 2.65 -36.24 18.64
CA SER A 1013 3.20 -36.08 19.99
C SER A 1013 2.29 -35.30 20.91
N THR A 1014 2.40 -35.60 22.20
CA THR A 1014 1.75 -34.86 23.29
C THR A 1014 2.82 -34.15 24.10
N VAL A 1015 2.65 -32.84 24.30
CA VAL A 1015 3.49 -32.04 25.20
C VAL A 1015 2.68 -31.71 26.44
N MET A 1016 3.13 -32.19 27.60
CA MET A 1016 2.53 -31.95 28.91
C MET A 1016 3.41 -30.98 29.69
N VAL A 1017 2.83 -29.90 30.20
CA VAL A 1017 3.53 -28.94 31.06
C VAL A 1017 2.91 -28.94 32.44
N THR A 1018 3.74 -28.99 33.48
CA THR A 1018 3.32 -29.11 34.88
C THR A 1018 4.18 -28.24 35.79
N THR A 1019 3.57 -27.65 36.83
CA THR A 1019 4.28 -26.98 37.92
C THR A 1019 4.13 -27.75 39.24
N THR A 1020 4.97 -27.41 40.22
CA THR A 1020 4.81 -27.86 41.61
C THR A 1020 3.59 -27.26 42.32
N GLY A 1021 3.04 -26.14 41.82
CA GLY A 1021 1.79 -25.53 42.31
C GLY A 1021 0.52 -26.28 41.87
N GLY A 1022 0.63 -27.18 40.89
CA GLY A 1022 -0.47 -27.98 40.38
C GLY A 1022 -1.08 -27.49 39.07
N TYR A 1023 -0.54 -26.43 38.46
CA TYR A 1023 -0.84 -26.10 37.07
C TYR A 1023 -0.44 -27.30 36.18
N LYS A 1024 -1.38 -27.75 35.34
CA LYS A 1024 -1.16 -28.84 34.39
C LYS A 1024 -1.86 -28.54 33.07
N ARG A 1025 -1.10 -28.55 31.98
CA ARG A 1025 -1.60 -28.33 30.63
C ARG A 1025 -1.06 -29.37 29.65
N GLN A 1026 -1.81 -29.60 28.58
CA GLN A 1026 -1.51 -30.59 27.56
C GLN A 1026 -1.80 -30.00 26.18
N PHE A 1027 -0.80 -30.10 25.29
CA PHE A 1027 -0.85 -29.68 23.90
C PHE A 1027 -0.67 -30.92 23.02
N HIS A 1028 -1.33 -30.94 21.87
CA HIS A 1028 -1.20 -32.03 20.90
C HIS A 1028 -0.55 -31.51 19.62
N VAL A 1029 0.37 -32.29 19.06
CA VAL A 1029 1.15 -31.97 17.86
C VAL A 1029 0.95 -33.08 16.84
N ASP A 1030 0.40 -32.75 15.67
CA ASP A 1030 0.07 -33.68 14.59
C ASP A 1030 0.38 -33.09 13.19
N GLU A 1031 0.19 -33.87 12.11
CA GLU A 1031 0.45 -33.45 10.73
C GLU A 1031 -0.30 -32.17 10.30
N HIS A 1032 -1.54 -31.99 10.78
CA HIS A 1032 -2.41 -30.87 10.40
C HIS A 1032 -2.11 -29.62 11.22
N ASN A 1033 -1.75 -29.79 12.49
CA ASN A 1033 -1.50 -28.69 13.43
C ASN A 1033 -0.01 -28.33 13.59
N ARG A 1034 0.91 -28.98 12.86
CA ARG A 1034 2.36 -28.80 12.98
C ARG A 1034 2.83 -27.35 12.91
N LEU A 1035 2.23 -26.57 12.00
CA LEU A 1035 2.45 -25.13 11.80
C LEU A 1035 1.55 -24.25 12.68
N LEU A 1036 0.52 -24.82 13.30
CA LEU A 1036 -0.38 -24.09 14.19
C LEU A 1036 0.37 -23.74 15.47
N TYR A 1037 0.58 -22.46 15.66
CA TYR A 1037 1.17 -21.94 16.86
C TYR A 1037 0.16 -21.95 18.02
N GLN A 1038 0.48 -22.69 19.09
CA GLN A 1038 -0.35 -22.83 20.29
C GLN A 1038 0.31 -22.01 21.41
N GLU A 1039 -0.43 -21.10 22.07
CA GLU A 1039 0.07 -20.23 23.16
C GLU A 1039 -0.90 -20.18 24.33
N GLU A 1040 -0.35 -20.11 25.55
CA GLU A 1040 -1.11 -19.94 26.79
C GLU A 1040 -0.38 -19.01 27.75
N GLN A 1041 -1.13 -18.20 28.51
CA GLN A 1041 -0.58 -17.35 29.57
C GLN A 1041 -0.37 -18.17 30.85
N LEU A 1042 0.84 -18.12 31.39
CA LEU A 1042 1.23 -18.80 32.62
C LEU A 1042 0.89 -17.92 33.84
N GLN A 1043 0.37 -18.54 34.90
CA GLN A 1043 -0.13 -17.83 36.08
C GLN A 1043 0.85 -17.80 37.26
N GLU A 1044 1.84 -18.70 37.30
CA GLU A 1044 2.81 -18.83 38.40
C GLU A 1044 4.19 -18.29 37.99
N VAL A 1045 4.57 -17.11 38.48
CA VAL A 1045 5.90 -16.50 38.28
C VAL A 1045 6.34 -15.83 39.59
N PRO A 1046 7.53 -16.11 40.14
CA PRO A 1046 8.52 -17.11 39.69
C PRO A 1046 8.03 -18.56 39.90
N GLY A 1047 8.64 -19.53 39.23
CA GLY A 1047 8.22 -20.94 39.34
C GLY A 1047 9.06 -21.91 38.51
N VAL A 1048 8.94 -23.21 38.82
CA VAL A 1048 9.59 -24.29 38.06
C VAL A 1048 8.54 -25.05 37.25
N TYR A 1049 8.74 -25.08 35.93
CA TYR A 1049 7.89 -25.74 34.96
C TYR A 1049 8.63 -26.98 34.43
N SER A 1050 8.07 -28.18 34.64
CA SER A 1050 8.51 -29.37 33.90
C SER A 1050 7.71 -29.50 32.62
N ILE A 1051 8.42 -29.68 31.50
CA ILE A 1051 7.88 -29.88 30.16
C ILE A 1051 8.25 -31.29 29.71
N LYS A 1052 7.26 -32.15 29.50
CA LYS A 1052 7.43 -33.54 29.07
C LYS A 1052 6.82 -33.75 27.69
N ALA A 1053 7.54 -34.40 26.78
CA ALA A 1053 7.08 -34.76 25.45
C ALA A 1053 7.04 -36.29 25.27
N GLU A 1054 5.95 -36.81 24.73
CA GLU A 1054 5.71 -38.23 24.48
C GLU A 1054 5.08 -38.42 23.08
N GLY A 1055 5.63 -39.32 22.26
CA GLY A 1055 5.16 -39.59 20.89
C GLY A 1055 6.29 -39.82 19.89
N GLU A 1056 6.05 -39.50 18.61
CA GLU A 1056 6.99 -39.72 17.49
C GLU A 1056 7.47 -38.42 16.85
N ALA A 1057 6.72 -37.33 16.98
CA ALA A 1057 7.03 -36.03 16.37
C ALA A 1057 7.85 -35.14 17.31
N CYS A 1058 8.86 -34.44 16.79
CA CYS A 1058 9.52 -33.38 17.55
C CYS A 1058 8.57 -32.21 17.82
N ALA A 1059 8.62 -31.67 19.04
CA ALA A 1059 7.95 -30.42 19.41
C ALA A 1059 8.98 -29.35 19.79
N PHE A 1060 8.80 -28.14 19.27
CA PHE A 1060 9.52 -26.95 19.74
C PHE A 1060 8.66 -26.24 20.77
N VAL A 1061 9.22 -26.03 21.97
CA VAL A 1061 8.57 -25.36 23.09
C VAL A 1061 9.37 -24.12 23.45
N GLN A 1062 8.69 -23.00 23.64
CA GLN A 1062 9.30 -21.76 24.12
C GLN A 1062 8.43 -21.15 25.21
N ILE A 1063 9.02 -20.88 26.37
CA ILE A 1063 8.44 -20.02 27.40
C ILE A 1063 9.06 -18.63 27.26
N THR A 1064 8.24 -17.60 27.22
CA THR A 1064 8.64 -16.19 27.16
C THR A 1064 8.22 -15.50 28.46
N LEU A 1065 9.16 -14.85 29.14
CA LEU A 1065 8.96 -14.10 30.38
C LEU A 1065 9.20 -12.60 30.11
N GLN A 1066 8.24 -11.76 30.48
CA GLN A 1066 8.30 -10.31 30.35
C GLN A 1066 8.13 -9.65 31.73
N TYR A 1067 8.87 -8.57 31.97
CA TYR A 1067 8.79 -7.77 33.20
C TYR A 1067 9.42 -6.40 32.97
N ASN A 1068 9.05 -5.39 33.76
CA ASN A 1068 9.69 -4.09 33.74
C ASN A 1068 10.78 -3.98 34.82
N ILE A 1069 11.86 -3.27 34.52
CA ILE A 1069 12.89 -2.85 35.48
C ILE A 1069 13.01 -1.32 35.50
N PRO A 1070 13.38 -0.70 36.64
CA PRO A 1070 13.90 0.67 36.63
C PRO A 1070 15.11 0.80 35.69
N PRO A 1071 15.43 1.99 35.17
CA PRO A 1071 16.59 2.17 34.30
C PRO A 1071 17.89 1.74 35.00
N PRO A 1072 18.66 0.81 34.43
CA PRO A 1072 19.95 0.43 34.99
C PRO A 1072 20.97 1.58 34.83
N PRO A 1073 21.83 1.83 35.82
CA PRO A 1073 22.82 2.91 35.76
C PRO A 1073 23.91 2.63 34.69
N ASP A 1074 23.99 3.51 33.69
CA ASP A 1074 25.02 3.64 32.64
C ASP A 1074 25.69 2.34 32.14
N PHE A 1075 25.17 1.80 31.04
CA PHE A 1075 25.93 0.87 30.18
C PHE A 1075 27.01 1.62 29.37
N SER A 1076 28.14 0.96 29.13
CA SER A 1076 29.43 1.61 28.84
C SER A 1076 29.57 2.34 27.50
N SER A 1077 28.82 1.95 26.47
CA SER A 1077 29.11 2.33 25.08
C SER A 1077 28.52 3.67 24.63
N PHE A 1078 27.46 4.15 25.28
CA PHE A 1078 26.84 5.45 25.00
C PHE A 1078 26.68 6.27 26.28
N THR A 1079 26.89 7.58 26.21
CA THR A 1079 26.33 8.51 27.20
C THR A 1079 25.14 9.23 26.57
N ILE A 1080 23.96 9.06 27.17
CA ILE A 1080 22.77 9.85 26.85
C ILE A 1080 22.40 10.71 28.06
N ASN A 1081 21.90 11.91 27.80
CA ASN A 1081 21.36 12.81 28.82
C ASN A 1081 20.16 13.53 28.21
N ALA A 1082 18.98 13.28 28.77
CA ALA A 1082 17.73 13.93 28.39
C ALA A 1082 17.32 14.92 29.49
N THR A 1083 17.08 16.18 29.12
CA THR A 1083 16.54 17.20 30.04
C THR A 1083 15.42 17.96 29.37
N ALA A 1084 14.41 18.39 30.12
CA ALA A 1084 13.34 19.24 29.62
C ALA A 1084 13.39 20.61 30.28
N THR A 1085 13.14 21.66 29.50
CA THR A 1085 12.82 23.02 29.98
C THR A 1085 11.46 23.42 29.41
N GLY A 1086 10.77 24.41 30.00
CA GLY A 1086 9.43 24.75 29.51
C GLY A 1086 8.84 26.01 30.12
N VAL A 1087 7.77 26.50 29.51
CA VAL A 1087 6.99 27.62 30.01
C VAL A 1087 5.77 27.07 30.75
N CYS A 1088 5.94 26.89 32.05
CA CYS A 1088 4.90 26.41 32.96
C CYS A 1088 3.93 27.56 33.28
N ASN A 1089 2.77 27.59 32.64
CA ASN A 1089 1.80 28.68 32.77
C ASN A 1089 0.40 28.09 33.00
N SER A 1090 -0.25 28.44 34.12
CA SER A 1090 -1.60 27.97 34.46
C SER A 1090 -2.70 28.41 33.49
N THR A 1091 -2.43 29.38 32.61
CA THR A 1091 -3.43 29.96 31.68
C THR A 1091 -3.34 29.46 30.23
N LYS A 1092 -2.37 28.59 29.89
CA LYS A 1092 -2.18 28.05 28.53
C LYS A 1092 -1.56 26.65 28.58
N LYS A 1093 -1.94 25.74 27.67
CA LYS A 1093 -1.36 24.37 27.54
C LYS A 1093 0.18 24.41 27.66
N THR A 1094 0.71 23.66 28.63
CA THR A 1094 2.14 23.63 28.93
C THR A 1094 2.94 23.17 27.72
N THR A 1095 3.98 23.92 27.37
CA THR A 1095 4.90 23.57 26.27
C THR A 1095 6.28 23.31 26.84
N LEU A 1096 6.79 22.10 26.63
CA LEU A 1096 8.12 21.67 27.06
C LEU A 1096 9.03 21.48 25.83
N THR A 1097 10.29 21.89 25.98
CA THR A 1097 11.37 21.62 25.03
C THR A 1097 12.29 20.56 25.65
N VAL A 1098 12.34 19.38 25.06
CA VAL A 1098 13.20 18.26 25.50
C VAL A 1098 14.49 18.29 24.69
N PHE A 1099 15.62 18.30 25.41
CA PHE A 1099 16.98 18.29 24.89
C PHE A 1099 17.57 16.90 25.09
N VAL A 1100 17.68 16.12 24.02
CA VAL A 1100 18.27 14.78 24.04
C VAL A 1100 19.71 14.89 23.52
N ARG A 1101 20.68 14.85 24.44
CA ARG A 1101 22.11 14.84 24.11
C ARG A 1101 22.64 13.41 24.10
N VAL A 1102 23.29 13.01 23.02
CA VAL A 1102 23.87 11.67 22.85
C VAL A 1102 25.34 11.77 22.46
N ARG A 1103 26.19 10.94 23.08
CA ARG A 1103 27.62 10.83 22.76
C ARG A 1103 28.02 9.36 22.76
N TYR A 1104 28.72 8.91 21.71
CA TYR A 1104 29.24 7.55 21.63
C TYR A 1104 30.62 7.44 22.29
N ASN A 1105 30.81 6.42 23.13
CA ASN A 1105 32.01 6.15 23.92
C ASN A 1105 32.69 4.82 23.58
N GLY A 1106 31.99 3.93 22.88
CA GLY A 1106 32.39 2.53 22.68
C GLY A 1106 33.69 2.33 21.90
N ARG A 1107 34.07 1.06 21.74
CA ARG A 1107 35.35 0.60 21.19
C ARG A 1107 35.72 1.22 19.83
N TRP A 1108 34.76 1.35 18.92
CA TRP A 1108 34.96 1.76 17.52
C TRP A 1108 35.16 3.27 17.34
N GLU A 1109 35.74 3.72 16.22
CA GLU A 1109 35.84 5.17 15.90
C GLU A 1109 34.47 5.82 15.66
N ARG A 1110 33.50 5.03 15.16
CA ARG A 1110 32.11 5.42 14.90
C ARG A 1110 31.18 4.24 15.17
N THR A 1111 29.90 4.51 15.39
CA THR A 1111 28.84 3.50 15.48
C THR A 1111 28.43 2.97 14.10
N ASN A 1112 27.51 2.02 14.09
CA ASN A 1112 26.66 1.74 12.94
C ASN A 1112 25.50 2.78 12.89
N MET A 1113 24.38 2.40 12.27
CA MET A 1113 23.13 3.18 12.34
C MET A 1113 22.57 3.15 13.77
N VAL A 1114 22.28 4.31 14.36
CA VAL A 1114 21.81 4.44 15.75
C VAL A 1114 20.32 4.80 15.78
N ILE A 1115 19.57 4.22 16.71
CA ILE A 1115 18.21 4.67 17.02
C ILE A 1115 18.18 5.39 18.36
N ILE A 1116 17.52 6.55 18.38
CA ILE A 1116 17.07 7.21 19.61
C ILE A 1116 15.56 7.03 19.70
N SER A 1117 15.11 6.37 20.76
CA SER A 1117 13.71 6.08 21.06
C SER A 1117 13.29 6.95 22.26
N VAL A 1118 12.34 7.85 22.05
CA VAL A 1118 11.93 8.88 23.02
C VAL A 1118 10.46 8.67 23.37
N HIS A 1119 10.17 8.13 24.56
CA HIS A 1119 8.81 8.10 25.07
C HIS A 1119 8.34 9.51 25.40
N LEU A 1120 7.06 9.82 25.14
CA LEU A 1120 6.43 11.05 25.60
C LEU A 1120 5.91 10.90 27.03
N LEU A 1121 5.85 12.00 27.77
CA LEU A 1121 5.18 12.08 29.07
C LEU A 1121 3.66 11.85 28.91
N SER A 1122 3.02 11.22 29.89
CA SER A 1122 1.57 11.02 29.90
C SER A 1122 0.80 12.32 29.70
N GLY A 1123 -0.15 12.33 28.77
CA GLY A 1123 -0.94 13.52 28.42
C GLY A 1123 -0.26 14.53 27.47
N PHE A 1124 1.00 14.32 27.07
CA PHE A 1124 1.71 15.16 26.10
C PHE A 1124 1.68 14.60 24.67
N LEU A 1125 1.64 15.50 23.69
CA LEU A 1125 1.72 15.19 22.25
C LEU A 1125 2.93 15.88 21.60
N LEU A 1126 3.49 15.26 20.55
CA LEU A 1126 4.61 15.82 19.81
C LEU A 1126 4.18 17.01 18.93
N HIS A 1127 4.93 18.10 18.96
CA HIS A 1127 4.62 19.24 18.11
C HIS A 1127 5.10 19.03 16.66
N ARG A 1128 4.20 19.27 15.68
CA ARG A 1128 4.46 19.03 14.24
C ARG A 1128 5.65 19.82 13.66
N SER A 1129 6.20 20.83 14.35
CA SER A 1129 7.46 21.47 13.94
C SER A 1129 8.67 20.57 14.13
N THR A 1130 8.73 19.79 15.21
CA THR A 1130 9.85 18.90 15.54
C THR A 1130 10.05 17.85 14.46
N LEU A 1131 8.97 17.23 13.97
CA LEU A 1131 9.03 16.30 12.84
C LEU A 1131 9.59 16.94 11.55
N LYS A 1132 9.40 18.25 11.33
CA LYS A 1132 9.97 18.97 10.18
C LYS A 1132 11.43 19.34 10.41
N GLN A 1133 11.80 19.72 11.63
CA GLN A 1133 13.18 20.05 12.01
C GLN A 1133 14.08 18.81 11.95
N LEU A 1134 13.67 17.71 12.58
CA LEU A 1134 14.40 16.44 12.53
C LEU A 1134 14.53 15.90 11.10
N LYS A 1135 13.48 15.99 10.26
CA LYS A 1135 13.55 15.56 8.85
C LYS A 1135 14.34 16.52 7.93
N ALA A 1136 14.85 17.63 8.46
CA ALA A 1136 15.75 18.55 7.77
C ALA A 1136 17.20 18.48 8.29
N ASP A 1137 17.45 17.74 9.38
CA ASP A 1137 18.79 17.54 9.93
C ASP A 1137 19.56 16.50 9.10
N PRO A 1138 20.78 16.81 8.60
CA PRO A 1138 21.54 15.90 7.74
C PRO A 1138 22.08 14.65 8.46
N THR A 1139 22.01 14.57 9.78
CA THR A 1139 22.35 13.36 10.56
C THR A 1139 21.18 12.38 10.70
N VAL A 1140 19.94 12.85 10.48
CA VAL A 1140 18.70 12.10 10.69
C VAL A 1140 18.19 11.53 9.37
N MET A 1141 18.19 10.20 9.24
CA MET A 1141 17.80 9.50 8.03
C MET A 1141 16.29 9.22 7.95
N ARG A 1142 15.62 9.05 9.11
CA ARG A 1142 14.18 8.77 9.23
C ARG A 1142 13.67 9.19 10.60
N VAL A 1143 12.38 9.54 10.68
CA VAL A 1143 11.69 9.86 11.94
C VAL A 1143 10.26 9.31 11.87
N GLU A 1144 9.87 8.58 12.91
CA GLU A 1144 8.58 7.89 13.04
C GLU A 1144 7.94 8.18 14.39
N GLU A 1145 6.60 8.15 14.43
CA GLU A 1145 5.78 8.49 15.59
C GLU A 1145 4.70 7.41 15.73
N GLU A 1146 4.70 6.70 16.86
CA GLU A 1146 3.89 5.50 17.09
C GLU A 1146 3.41 5.48 18.55
N GLU A 1147 2.10 5.48 18.79
CA GLU A 1147 1.45 5.37 20.13
C GLU A 1147 2.03 6.25 21.28
N GLY A 1148 2.55 7.43 20.98
CA GLY A 1148 3.19 8.31 21.97
C GLY A 1148 4.70 8.04 22.18
N HIS A 1149 5.33 7.41 21.20
CA HIS A 1149 6.76 7.11 21.12
C HIS A 1149 7.33 7.76 19.85
N LEU A 1150 8.44 8.48 19.95
CA LEU A 1150 9.16 9.08 18.83
C LEU A 1150 10.45 8.30 18.55
N ILE A 1151 10.61 7.79 17.34
CA ILE A 1151 11.76 6.99 16.91
C ILE A 1151 12.57 7.80 15.88
N ILE A 1152 13.83 8.08 16.19
CA ILE A 1152 14.77 8.86 15.37
C ILE A 1152 15.90 7.95 14.91
N TYR A 1153 16.12 7.87 13.59
CA TYR A 1153 17.14 7.03 12.98
C TYR A 1153 18.33 7.87 12.49
N LEU A 1154 19.54 7.57 12.95
CA LEU A 1154 20.78 8.29 12.66
C LEU A 1154 21.77 7.44 11.85
N ASP A 1155 22.49 8.05 10.90
CA ASP A 1155 23.42 7.35 9.99
C ASP A 1155 24.67 6.79 10.67
N GLU A 1156 25.36 7.62 11.47
CA GLU A 1156 26.48 7.26 12.33
C GLU A 1156 26.65 8.29 13.46
N LEU A 1157 27.21 7.87 14.60
CA LEU A 1157 27.75 8.75 15.63
C LEU A 1157 29.26 8.53 15.74
N LYS A 1158 30.03 9.62 15.75
CA LYS A 1158 31.49 9.58 15.89
C LYS A 1158 31.87 9.52 17.37
N ARG A 1159 32.87 8.69 17.72
CA ARG A 1159 33.30 8.53 19.11
C ARG A 1159 33.74 9.86 19.70
N MET A 1160 33.35 10.12 20.94
CA MET A 1160 33.54 11.36 21.69
C MET A 1160 32.84 12.61 21.14
N VAL A 1161 32.13 12.55 20.01
CA VAL A 1161 31.37 13.70 19.47
C VAL A 1161 29.94 13.70 20.04
N PRO A 1162 29.52 14.72 20.79
CA PRO A 1162 28.15 14.84 21.27
C PRO A 1162 27.24 15.44 20.18
N MET A 1163 26.11 14.79 19.92
CA MET A 1163 24.98 15.34 19.17
C MET A 1163 23.89 15.83 20.12
N LEU A 1164 23.03 16.73 19.64
CA LEU A 1164 21.92 17.30 20.41
C LEU A 1164 20.67 17.38 19.54
N TYR A 1165 19.63 16.64 19.92
CA TYR A 1165 18.33 16.67 19.28
C TYR A 1165 17.34 17.42 20.18
N VAL A 1166 16.56 18.32 19.58
CA VAL A 1166 15.65 19.22 20.30
C VAL A 1166 14.22 18.93 19.87
N LEU A 1167 13.38 18.62 20.84
CA LEU A 1167 11.99 18.20 20.65
C LEU A 1167 11.07 19.20 21.35
N THR A 1168 9.90 19.47 20.78
CA THR A 1168 8.86 20.29 21.42
C THR A 1168 7.64 19.43 21.63
N ILE A 1169 7.22 19.29 22.89
CA ILE A 1169 6.04 18.52 23.30
C ILE A 1169 5.04 19.47 23.96
N VAL A 1170 3.76 19.25 23.71
CA VAL A 1170 2.66 20.11 24.19
C VAL A 1170 1.70 19.27 25.00
N GLU A 1171 1.38 19.73 26.19
CA GLU A 1171 0.36 19.17 27.07
C GLU A 1171 -1.00 19.22 26.37
N ASP A 1172 -1.65 18.07 26.19
CA ASP A 1172 -3.01 18.01 25.66
C ASP A 1172 -4.04 17.78 26.77
N VAL A 1173 -3.75 16.81 27.65
CA VAL A 1173 -4.44 16.55 28.92
C VAL A 1173 -3.43 16.77 30.06
N PRO A 1174 -3.72 17.62 31.07
CA PRO A 1174 -2.80 17.85 32.17
C PRO A 1174 -2.72 16.63 33.10
N VAL A 1175 -1.50 16.19 33.42
CA VAL A 1175 -1.22 15.06 34.30
C VAL A 1175 -0.24 15.49 35.40
N ARG A 1176 -0.48 15.01 36.62
CA ARG A 1176 0.28 15.26 37.85
C ARG A 1176 0.93 13.98 38.35
N ASN A 1177 1.92 14.13 39.24
CA ASN A 1177 2.80 13.06 39.68
C ASN A 1177 3.47 12.31 38.50
N LEU A 1178 3.71 13.04 37.40
CA LEU A 1178 4.29 12.53 36.15
C LEU A 1178 5.55 11.71 36.44
N LYS A 1179 5.52 10.43 36.08
CA LYS A 1179 6.69 9.57 36.16
C LYS A 1179 7.69 9.99 35.07
N PRO A 1180 9.00 9.79 35.26
CA PRO A 1180 9.97 10.18 34.23
C PRO A 1180 9.74 9.42 32.92
N ALA A 1181 9.87 10.12 31.79
CA ALA A 1181 9.77 9.52 30.46
C ALA A 1181 11.13 8.97 30.03
N VAL A 1182 11.13 7.72 29.55
CA VAL A 1182 12.34 6.98 29.18
C VAL A 1182 12.84 7.40 27.79
N VAL A 1183 14.14 7.62 27.66
CA VAL A 1183 14.85 7.84 26.41
C VAL A 1183 15.97 6.81 26.26
N ASN A 1184 15.78 5.90 25.32
CA ASN A 1184 16.72 4.81 25.03
C ASN A 1184 17.50 5.14 23.75
N VAL A 1185 18.82 5.04 23.78
CA VAL A 1185 19.67 5.04 22.58
C VAL A 1185 20.35 3.68 22.45
N TYR A 1186 20.33 3.12 21.25
CA TYR A 1186 21.00 1.87 20.93
C TYR A 1186 21.53 1.88 19.51
N ASP A 1187 22.64 1.18 19.28
CA ASP A 1187 23.02 0.79 17.92
C ASP A 1187 21.94 -0.18 17.40
N TYR A 1188 21.37 0.11 16.22
CA TYR A 1188 20.20 -0.62 15.72
C TYR A 1188 20.50 -2.11 15.47
N TYR A 1189 21.77 -2.40 15.21
CA TYR A 1189 22.28 -3.73 14.96
C TYR A 1189 22.85 -4.31 16.26
N ASP A 1190 23.94 -3.75 16.79
CA ASP A 1190 24.55 -4.20 18.06
C ASP A 1190 23.75 -3.69 19.28
N LYS A 1191 22.63 -4.37 19.57
CA LYS A 1191 21.74 -4.04 20.70
C LYS A 1191 22.37 -4.24 22.08
N SER A 1192 23.61 -4.71 22.18
CA SER A 1192 24.38 -4.68 23.43
C SER A 1192 24.93 -3.28 23.70
N ASP A 1193 25.32 -2.55 22.65
CA ASP A 1193 25.67 -1.13 22.69
C ASP A 1193 24.39 -0.27 22.82
N LYS A 1194 23.87 -0.17 24.05
CA LYS A 1194 22.73 0.67 24.44
C LYS A 1194 23.03 1.55 25.65
N ALA A 1195 22.30 2.65 25.83
CA ALA A 1195 22.24 3.42 27.07
C ALA A 1195 20.88 4.11 27.21
N VAL A 1196 20.49 4.44 28.45
CA VAL A 1196 19.17 4.99 28.76
C VAL A 1196 19.30 6.20 29.69
N SER A 1197 18.54 7.26 29.40
CA SER A 1197 18.31 8.41 30.28
C SER A 1197 16.82 8.57 30.46
N GLU A 1198 16.38 9.01 31.63
CA GLU A 1198 15.03 9.54 31.79
C GLU A 1198 15.03 11.07 31.58
N TYR A 1199 13.84 11.66 31.39
CA TYR A 1199 13.59 13.07 31.66
C TYR A 1199 12.25 13.26 32.39
N SER A 1200 12.20 14.20 33.34
CA SER A 1200 10.96 14.61 34.00
C SER A 1200 10.43 15.92 33.42
N SER A 1201 9.18 16.26 33.73
CA SER A 1201 8.69 17.64 33.53
C SER A 1201 9.47 18.62 34.43
N PRO A 1202 9.90 19.79 33.93
CA PRO A 1202 10.48 20.86 34.75
C PRO A 1202 9.42 21.66 35.49
N CYS A 1203 8.13 21.47 35.15
CA CYS A 1203 7.04 22.12 35.83
C CYS A 1203 6.77 21.41 37.15
N ALA A 1204 7.27 22.01 38.23
CA ALA A 1204 6.95 21.60 39.59
C ALA A 1204 5.43 21.50 39.79
N GLN A 1205 5.01 20.60 40.69
CA GLN A 1205 3.62 20.39 41.07
C GLN A 1205 3.04 21.70 41.66
N SER A 1206 2.33 22.49 40.85
CA SER A 1206 1.64 23.69 41.33
C SER A 1206 0.35 23.29 42.03
N ASP A 1207 -0.06 23.92 43.12
CA ASP A 1207 -1.24 23.50 43.90
C ASP A 1207 -2.60 23.77 43.22
N TYR A 1208 -2.62 24.12 41.93
CA TYR A 1208 -3.81 24.66 41.24
C TYR A 1208 -4.99 23.69 41.03
N LEU A 1209 -4.84 22.37 41.24
CA LEU A 1209 -5.98 21.41 41.31
C LEU A 1209 -6.49 21.19 42.75
N ASN A 1210 -5.90 21.87 43.73
CA ASN A 1210 -6.47 22.09 45.07
C ASN A 1210 -7.13 23.50 45.13
N GLN A 1211 -7.52 24.03 43.95
CA GLN A 1211 -8.21 25.32 43.74
C GLN A 1211 -9.15 25.27 42.51
N LEU A 1212 -9.45 24.07 42.01
CA LEU A 1212 -10.27 23.74 40.85
C LEU A 1212 -11.13 22.51 41.16
#